data_AF-A0A0M5JIF4-F1
#
_entry.id   AF-A0A0M5JIF4-F1
#
_cell.length_a   1.000
_cell.length_b   1.000
_cell.length_c   1.000
_cell.angle_alpha   90.00
_cell.angle_beta   90.00
_cell.angle_gamma   90.00
#
_symmetry.space_group_name_H-M   'P 1'
#
loop_
_entity.id
_entity.type
_entity.pdbx_description
1 polymer ?
#
loop_
_entity_poly.entity_id
_entity_poly.type
_entity_poly.pdbx_seq_one_letter_code
_entity_poly.pdbx_strand_id
1 'polypeptide(L)'
;MRLLLLGSETGMEGSSSDKTSLILKRAFDMKSVRDLLEERYGFDLIVESIQHGNLYEKECFEALGQWMEGVADDELIVVNGISGATMMVLSALGLVDQRGFDWRLAVVSDGGESASFIFRETHEGATFYWLRSLGFVEQAKELIDRHDGALADDRFIEVADALEKFRDSPRKVTDEHLAAIVAVDMMRAGNGAGLLVRPWIEKHYKALLNEENKKRKAAGLGELESLIKEGDSGLGPAIGCACDSGLLDESESTRWLSTQGKLNKVGNFAVHESAAPSAEQIACIKSVPELAAEAPPWMPWPGDGRVLYIYGCGMSCKCPTVPQRVLQNRPEQELKRAVPGALLEGADPLDVEFLILHSSADASKRAAAENTDSTQMISRAEGWKPSQFCSVDAIDYGGGDPNEIVSATDVMKAVGDEVVRALENKSPAAVVVVGTGQKAAVYGALRRAQGWCAKHAVPLFLQTFVDPGPGIRTPRPQFHRIALPDEAETALRKCASIALRNLDLLSAVRVLSAGDRDMDALADKANSLREEYQKAVKGKNLDEKAGIVVDVIRAIRWLWYRNDDDWLARTRLVVVAAETLDKGGNGKFNSLLQEFPDRCRSKNKGRNLEFLKVDELGRGDLVRLPYEVRNKLAVTHGDKSVSDALDAVLNDFSLKPPAEDFSFGVLLDMLIERIEKDASSFNSISLNSNWFKRFKSLLDEVEQNGRA
;
A
#
# COMPACT_ATOMS: atom_id res chain seq x y z
N MET A 1 35.42 -0.86 -15.25
CA MET A 1 34.71 -1.54 -14.14
C MET A 1 35.30 -0.99 -12.85
N ARG A 2 34.45 -0.71 -11.86
CA ARG A 2 34.86 -0.07 -10.62
C ARG A 2 34.66 -1.00 -9.43
N LEU A 3 35.74 -1.29 -8.69
CA LEU A 3 35.69 -2.09 -7.47
C LEU A 3 35.65 -1.17 -6.25
N LEU A 4 34.62 -1.32 -5.43
CA LEU A 4 34.42 -0.53 -4.23
C LEU A 4 34.87 -1.31 -2.98
N LEU A 5 35.94 -0.83 -2.35
CA LEU A 5 36.44 -1.32 -1.08
C LEU A 5 35.92 -0.46 0.08
N LEU A 6 35.36 -1.12 1.09
CA LEU A 6 34.72 -0.47 2.23
C LEU A 6 35.58 -0.67 3.48
N GLY A 7 36.29 0.39 3.88
CA GLY A 7 36.99 0.48 5.14
C GLY A 7 36.12 1.15 6.21
N SER A 8 36.25 0.68 7.46
CA SER A 8 35.69 1.39 8.62
C SER A 8 36.75 1.65 9.69
N GLU A 9 36.67 2.84 10.29
CA GLU A 9 37.32 3.20 11.56
C GLU A 9 36.39 3.01 12.77
N THR A 10 35.09 2.84 12.52
CA THR A 10 34.06 2.72 13.55
C THR A 10 33.64 1.25 13.70
N GLY A 11 33.56 0.76 14.94
CA GLY A 11 33.31 -0.66 15.20
C GLY A 11 33.92 -1.14 16.50
N MET A 12 33.98 -2.45 16.72
CA MET A 12 34.65 -2.98 17.90
C MET A 12 36.16 -2.70 17.86
N GLU A 13 36.76 -2.54 19.02
CA GLU A 13 38.22 -2.42 19.13
C GLU A 13 38.91 -3.61 18.42
N GLY A 14 39.89 -3.32 17.56
CA GLY A 14 40.57 -4.35 16.75
C GLY A 14 39.87 -4.77 15.45
N SER A 15 38.69 -4.23 15.13
CA SER A 15 37.94 -4.56 13.88
C SER A 15 38.06 -3.51 12.76
N SER A 16 38.96 -2.53 12.90
CA SER A 16 39.18 -1.50 11.88
C SER A 16 39.69 -2.12 10.58
N SER A 17 38.96 -1.89 9.49
CA SER A 17 39.27 -2.39 8.14
C SER A 17 39.83 -1.31 7.22
N ASP A 18 39.87 -0.07 7.69
CA ASP A 18 40.36 1.11 6.94
C ASP A 18 41.78 0.91 6.40
N LYS A 19 42.70 0.51 7.29
CA LYS A 19 44.11 0.28 6.92
C LYS A 19 44.26 -0.77 5.83
N THR A 20 43.52 -1.88 5.92
CA THR A 20 43.56 -2.95 4.91
C THR A 20 43.02 -2.45 3.58
N SER A 21 41.90 -1.73 3.60
CA SER A 21 41.29 -1.15 2.40
C SER A 21 42.23 -0.15 1.71
N LEU A 22 42.95 0.67 2.49
CA LEU A 22 43.93 1.64 1.97
C LEU A 22 45.14 0.97 1.34
N ILE A 23 45.67 -0.08 1.99
CA ILE A 23 46.80 -0.85 1.46
C ILE A 23 46.42 -1.50 0.12
N LEU A 24 45.23 -2.10 0.04
CA LEU A 24 44.74 -2.69 -1.19
C LEU A 24 44.59 -1.64 -2.30
N LYS A 25 43.94 -0.50 -2.02
CA LYS A 25 43.83 0.59 -2.99
C LYS A 25 45.20 1.03 -3.53
N ARG A 26 46.17 1.28 -2.64
CA ARG A 26 47.53 1.67 -3.04
C ARG A 26 48.21 0.61 -3.91
N ALA A 27 48.00 -0.68 -3.62
CA ALA A 27 48.56 -1.76 -4.42
C ALA A 27 47.95 -1.79 -5.83
N PHE A 28 46.63 -1.62 -5.95
CA PHE A 28 45.95 -1.53 -7.24
C PHE A 28 46.26 -0.25 -8.02
N ASP A 29 46.62 0.85 -7.35
CA ASP A 29 47.05 2.09 -8.01
C ASP A 29 48.49 2.01 -8.58
N MET A 30 49.27 0.98 -8.23
CA MET A 30 50.61 0.79 -8.79
C MET A 30 50.51 0.45 -10.27
N LYS A 31 51.17 1.25 -11.13
CA LYS A 31 51.18 1.04 -12.58
C LYS A 31 51.55 -0.39 -12.98
N SER A 32 52.57 -0.98 -12.36
CA SER A 32 52.97 -2.37 -12.64
C SER A 32 51.88 -3.41 -12.35
N VAL A 33 51.02 -3.15 -11.37
CA VAL A 33 49.89 -4.02 -11.04
C VAL A 33 48.76 -3.80 -12.04
N ARG A 34 48.44 -2.54 -12.38
CA ARG A 34 47.42 -2.22 -13.39
C ARG A 34 47.76 -2.80 -14.76
N ASP A 35 48.97 -2.54 -15.25
CA ASP A 35 49.44 -3.04 -16.54
C ASP A 35 49.34 -4.58 -16.59
N LEU A 36 49.67 -5.27 -15.49
CA LEU A 36 49.59 -6.73 -15.40
C LEU A 36 48.14 -7.25 -15.33
N LEU A 37 47.23 -6.53 -14.67
CA LEU A 37 45.81 -6.89 -14.63
C LEU A 37 45.15 -6.66 -16.00
N GLU A 38 45.48 -5.55 -16.67
CA GLU A 38 45.01 -5.24 -18.02
C GLU A 38 45.54 -6.27 -19.03
N GLU A 39 46.83 -6.61 -19.00
CA GLU A 39 47.43 -7.63 -19.86
C GLU A 39 46.77 -9.01 -19.65
N ARG A 40 46.52 -9.37 -18.38
CA ARG A 40 46.02 -10.70 -18.04
C ARG A 40 44.52 -10.89 -18.27
N TYR A 41 43.72 -9.85 -18.03
CA TYR A 41 42.26 -9.96 -18.02
C TYR A 41 41.54 -9.06 -19.03
N GLY A 42 42.26 -8.16 -19.72
CA GLY A 42 41.72 -7.38 -20.84
C GLY A 42 40.72 -6.29 -20.44
N PHE A 43 40.73 -5.83 -19.18
CA PHE A 43 39.90 -4.71 -18.73
C PHE A 43 40.66 -3.77 -17.80
N ASP A 44 40.25 -2.49 -17.83
CA ASP A 44 40.71 -1.50 -16.86
C ASP A 44 39.90 -1.62 -15.55
N LEU A 45 40.64 -1.78 -14.45
CA LEU A 45 40.10 -1.93 -13.10
C LEU A 45 40.38 -0.66 -12.30
N ILE A 46 39.33 0.09 -12.00
CA ILE A 46 39.42 1.23 -11.10
C ILE A 46 39.06 0.76 -9.69
N VAL A 47 40.03 0.81 -8.78
CA VAL A 47 39.80 0.45 -7.37
C VAL A 47 39.59 1.69 -6.54
N GLU A 48 38.43 1.76 -5.92
CA GLU A 48 38.08 2.82 -5.00
C GLU A 48 38.00 2.30 -3.59
N SER A 49 38.38 3.16 -2.66
CA SER A 49 38.33 2.83 -1.25
C SER A 49 37.72 3.98 -0.49
N ILE A 50 36.68 3.63 0.27
CA ILE A 50 36.10 4.50 1.26
C ILE A 50 36.88 4.29 2.55
N GLN A 51 37.45 5.39 3.02
CA GLN A 51 38.17 5.50 4.27
C GLN A 51 37.30 6.27 5.25
N HIS A 52 37.56 6.12 6.55
CA HIS A 52 36.82 6.76 7.64
C HIS A 52 35.32 6.42 7.60
N GLY A 53 34.98 5.23 7.10
CA GLY A 53 33.59 4.82 6.93
C GLY A 53 32.84 4.72 8.27
N ASN A 54 31.64 5.30 8.31
CA ASN A 54 30.73 5.19 9.45
C ASN A 54 29.73 4.04 9.24
N LEU A 55 29.39 3.35 10.34
CA LEU A 55 28.37 2.29 10.36
C LEU A 55 26.93 2.83 10.18
N TYR A 56 26.69 4.13 10.42
CA TYR A 56 25.40 4.76 10.16
C TYR A 56 25.14 4.91 8.66
N GLU A 57 23.98 4.41 8.20
CA GLU A 57 23.61 4.45 6.79
C GLU A 57 23.69 5.88 6.22
N LYS A 58 23.15 6.87 6.94
CA LYS A 58 23.12 8.27 6.48
C LYS A 58 24.51 8.83 6.19
N GLU A 59 25.45 8.65 7.11
CA GLU A 59 26.81 9.15 6.96
C GLU A 59 27.57 8.37 5.87
N CYS A 60 27.32 7.06 5.78
CA CYS A 60 27.84 6.23 4.70
C CYS A 60 27.34 6.72 3.33
N PHE A 61 26.04 7.03 3.21
CA PHE A 61 25.41 7.57 1.99
C PHE A 61 25.96 8.94 1.60
N GLU A 62 26.20 9.82 2.57
CA GLU A 62 26.79 11.14 2.30
C GLU A 62 28.20 10.99 1.73
N ALA A 63 29.04 10.14 2.33
CA ALA A 63 30.40 9.89 1.88
C ALA A 63 30.45 9.19 0.51
N LEU A 64 29.65 8.12 0.34
CA LEU A 64 29.53 7.39 -0.91
C LEU A 64 28.90 8.24 -2.03
N GLY A 65 27.88 9.04 -1.70
CA GLY A 65 27.12 9.83 -2.66
C GLY A 65 27.94 10.92 -3.31
N GLN A 66 28.80 11.60 -2.54
CA GLN A 66 29.79 12.55 -3.06
C GLN A 66 30.77 11.87 -4.01
N TRP A 67 31.22 10.65 -3.67
CA TRP A 67 32.11 9.89 -4.53
C TRP A 67 31.45 9.50 -5.87
N MET A 68 30.15 9.17 -5.86
CA MET A 68 29.41 8.78 -7.06
C MET A 68 29.15 9.92 -8.05
N GLU A 69 29.27 11.20 -7.66
CA GLU A 69 29.02 12.33 -8.58
C GLU A 69 29.96 12.37 -9.80
N GLY A 70 31.13 11.72 -9.71
CA GLY A 70 32.09 11.61 -10.80
C GLY A 70 32.05 10.28 -11.57
N VAL A 71 31.09 9.40 -11.27
CA VAL A 71 30.96 8.07 -11.89
C VAL A 71 29.97 8.16 -13.06
N ALA A 72 30.31 7.57 -14.20
CA ALA A 72 29.43 7.54 -15.36
C ALA A 72 28.25 6.59 -15.13
N ASP A 73 27.05 6.97 -15.56
CA ASP A 73 25.79 6.25 -15.32
C ASP A 73 25.78 4.81 -15.88
N ASP A 74 26.64 4.49 -16.85
CA ASP A 74 26.78 3.17 -17.48
C ASP A 74 27.88 2.28 -16.86
N GLU A 75 28.58 2.75 -15.82
CA GLU A 75 29.67 2.01 -15.20
C GLU A 75 29.17 0.92 -14.23
N LEU A 76 29.60 -0.33 -14.47
CA LEU A 76 29.37 -1.46 -13.55
C LEU A 76 30.14 -1.27 -12.23
N ILE A 77 29.40 -1.30 -11.12
CA ILE A 77 29.94 -1.19 -9.76
C ILE A 77 30.03 -2.56 -9.08
N VAL A 78 31.23 -2.98 -8.71
CA VAL A 78 31.45 -4.19 -7.92
C VAL A 78 31.64 -3.80 -6.45
N VAL A 79 30.66 -4.12 -5.60
CA VAL A 79 30.76 -3.94 -4.15
C VAL A 79 31.46 -5.14 -3.54
N ASN A 80 32.55 -4.90 -2.80
CA ASN A 80 33.26 -5.95 -2.09
C ASN A 80 32.49 -6.39 -0.83
N GLY A 81 31.78 -7.52 -0.93
CA GLY A 81 31.07 -8.14 0.21
C GLY A 81 31.94 -9.05 1.07
N ILE A 82 33.14 -9.43 0.59
CA ILE A 82 34.07 -10.32 1.30
C ILE A 82 34.56 -9.64 2.58
N SER A 83 35.10 -8.44 2.46
CA SER A 83 35.61 -7.64 3.58
C SER A 83 34.64 -6.52 3.99
N GLY A 84 34.98 -5.76 5.04
CA GLY A 84 34.16 -4.66 5.54
C GLY A 84 33.00 -5.10 6.45
N ALA A 85 32.45 -4.17 7.21
CA ALA A 85 31.31 -4.42 8.07
C ALA A 85 30.05 -4.69 7.22
N THR A 86 29.24 -5.70 7.58
CA THR A 86 28.00 -6.05 6.85
C THR A 86 27.12 -4.83 6.62
N MET A 87 26.96 -3.99 7.64
CA MET A 87 26.12 -2.78 7.56
C MET A 87 26.60 -1.81 6.46
N MET A 88 27.91 -1.58 6.34
CA MET A 88 28.46 -0.72 5.30
C MET A 88 28.28 -1.31 3.91
N VAL A 89 28.44 -2.64 3.76
CA VAL A 89 28.19 -3.31 2.48
C VAL A 89 26.74 -3.13 2.05
N LEU A 90 25.80 -3.33 2.97
CA LEU A 90 24.36 -3.16 2.69
C LEU A 90 24.01 -1.71 2.38
N SER A 91 24.62 -0.73 3.08
CA SER A 91 24.44 0.69 2.76
C SER A 91 25.03 1.07 1.40
N ALA A 92 26.22 0.56 1.06
CA ALA A 92 26.82 0.79 -0.25
C ALA A 92 25.97 0.23 -1.38
N LEU A 93 25.52 -1.02 -1.25
CA LEU A 93 24.57 -1.61 -2.20
C LEU A 93 23.30 -0.76 -2.30
N GLY A 94 22.77 -0.27 -1.17
CA GLY A 94 21.55 0.57 -1.13
C GLY A 94 21.68 1.85 -1.93
N LEU A 95 22.83 2.51 -1.83
CA LEU A 95 23.06 3.73 -2.59
C LEU A 95 23.33 3.45 -4.08
N VAL A 96 24.16 2.43 -4.38
CA VAL A 96 24.46 2.05 -5.78
C VAL A 96 23.15 1.69 -6.50
N ASP A 97 22.30 0.91 -5.84
CA ASP A 97 20.98 0.54 -6.32
C ASP A 97 20.07 1.76 -6.49
N GLN A 98 20.00 2.64 -5.47
CA GLN A 98 19.19 3.86 -5.53
C GLN A 98 19.58 4.78 -6.70
N ARG A 99 20.86 4.80 -7.08
CA ARG A 99 21.38 5.61 -8.19
C ARG A 99 21.15 4.97 -9.57
N GLY A 100 20.64 3.74 -9.63
CA GLY A 100 20.35 3.05 -10.89
C GLY A 100 21.58 2.44 -11.57
N PHE A 101 22.70 2.27 -10.86
CA PHE A 101 23.89 1.62 -11.42
C PHE A 101 23.69 0.10 -11.49
N ASP A 102 24.21 -0.54 -12.54
CA ASP A 102 24.40 -1.99 -12.54
C ASP A 102 25.44 -2.35 -11.47
N TRP A 103 25.12 -3.33 -10.64
CA TRP A 103 25.96 -3.70 -9.51
C TRP A 103 26.12 -5.20 -9.31
N ARG A 104 27.30 -5.57 -8.81
CA ARG A 104 27.65 -6.94 -8.40
C ARG A 104 28.21 -6.95 -7.00
N LEU A 105 27.78 -7.91 -6.20
CA LEU A 105 28.33 -8.16 -4.88
C LEU A 105 29.33 -9.32 -4.95
N ALA A 106 30.60 -9.02 -4.67
CA ALA A 106 31.64 -10.04 -4.59
C ALA A 106 31.58 -10.80 -3.26
N VAL A 107 31.57 -12.14 -3.32
CA VAL A 107 31.60 -13.04 -2.16
C VAL A 107 32.65 -14.12 -2.33
N VAL A 108 33.08 -14.72 -1.22
CA VAL A 108 34.11 -15.77 -1.22
C VAL A 108 33.57 -17.06 -1.84
N SER A 109 34.34 -17.68 -2.72
CA SER A 109 34.03 -18.97 -3.35
C SER A 109 35.23 -19.92 -3.25
N ASP A 110 35.01 -21.20 -3.55
CA ASP A 110 36.05 -22.23 -3.68
C ASP A 110 37.07 -22.26 -2.53
N GLY A 111 36.59 -22.36 -1.28
CA GLY A 111 37.50 -22.46 -0.14
C GLY A 111 38.40 -21.22 0.08
N GLY A 112 38.03 -20.06 -0.46
CA GLY A 112 38.84 -18.84 -0.34
C GLY A 112 39.75 -18.54 -1.53
N GLU A 113 39.81 -19.43 -2.53
CA GLU A 113 40.70 -19.28 -3.68
C GLU A 113 40.13 -18.40 -4.79
N SER A 114 38.81 -18.20 -4.81
CA SER A 114 38.12 -17.41 -5.84
C SER A 114 37.01 -16.52 -5.25
N ALA A 115 36.48 -15.63 -6.10
CA ALA A 115 35.31 -14.83 -5.77
C ALA A 115 34.15 -15.20 -6.71
N SER A 116 32.97 -15.36 -6.13
CA SER A 116 31.71 -15.45 -6.86
C SER A 116 31.01 -14.09 -6.84
N PHE A 117 30.24 -13.79 -7.88
CA PHE A 117 29.46 -12.55 -7.96
C PHE A 117 27.98 -12.85 -7.79
N ILE A 118 27.33 -12.09 -6.92
CA ILE A 118 25.90 -12.05 -6.77
C ILE A 118 25.41 -10.84 -7.57
N PHE A 119 24.41 -11.08 -8.40
CA PHE A 119 23.79 -10.07 -9.23
C PHE A 119 22.45 -9.69 -8.61
N ARG A 120 21.96 -8.51 -8.99
CA ARG A 120 20.59 -8.13 -8.75
C ARG A 120 19.65 -9.10 -9.48
N GLU A 121 18.68 -9.68 -8.77
CA GLU A 121 17.69 -10.55 -9.40
C GLU A 121 16.54 -9.73 -9.97
N THR A 122 16.15 -10.06 -11.20
CA THR A 122 14.90 -9.60 -11.80
C THR A 122 13.84 -10.68 -11.61
N HIS A 123 12.60 -10.25 -11.38
CA HIS A 123 11.47 -11.17 -11.22
C HIS A 123 10.38 -10.84 -12.22
N GLU A 124 10.41 -11.56 -13.35
CA GLU A 124 9.34 -11.50 -14.34
C GLU A 124 7.98 -11.75 -13.68
N GLY A 125 7.02 -10.86 -13.95
CA GLY A 125 5.68 -10.91 -13.36
C GLY A 125 5.52 -10.27 -11.99
N ALA A 126 6.58 -9.75 -11.34
CA ALA A 126 6.45 -9.05 -10.05
C ALA A 126 5.41 -7.91 -10.11
N THR A 127 5.38 -7.14 -11.20
CA THR A 127 4.39 -6.09 -11.40
C THR A 127 2.96 -6.61 -11.40
N PHE A 128 2.71 -7.76 -12.02
CA PHE A 128 1.41 -8.41 -11.99
C PHE A 128 1.04 -8.81 -10.56
N TYR A 129 1.94 -9.47 -9.83
CA TYR A 129 1.66 -9.92 -8.47
C TYR A 129 1.38 -8.76 -7.52
N TRP A 130 2.13 -7.67 -7.61
CA TRP A 130 1.88 -6.47 -6.81
C TRP A 130 0.54 -5.81 -7.14
N LEU A 131 0.21 -5.59 -8.42
CA LEU A 131 -1.08 -5.02 -8.80
C LEU A 131 -2.23 -5.92 -8.35
N ARG A 132 -2.10 -7.23 -8.55
CA ARG A 132 -3.06 -8.23 -8.11
C ARG A 132 -3.26 -8.14 -6.60
N SER A 133 -2.23 -8.40 -5.79
CA SER A 133 -2.34 -8.46 -4.33
C SER A 133 -2.70 -7.14 -3.65
N LEU A 134 -2.53 -6.01 -4.35
CA LEU A 134 -3.02 -4.71 -3.89
C LEU A 134 -4.45 -4.40 -4.35
N GLY A 135 -5.13 -5.32 -5.04
CA GLY A 135 -6.52 -5.22 -5.46
C GLY A 135 -6.75 -4.38 -6.73
N PHE A 136 -5.71 -4.10 -7.51
CA PHE A 136 -5.77 -3.38 -8.79
C PHE A 136 -5.98 -4.35 -9.96
N VAL A 137 -7.09 -5.07 -9.92
CA VAL A 137 -7.36 -6.24 -10.79
C VAL A 137 -7.46 -5.86 -12.27
N GLU A 138 -8.15 -4.77 -12.63
CA GLU A 138 -8.22 -4.31 -14.03
C GLU A 138 -6.83 -4.01 -14.59
N GLN A 139 -5.96 -3.35 -13.82
CA GLN A 139 -4.60 -3.02 -14.25
C GLN A 139 -3.67 -4.24 -14.27
N ALA A 140 -3.88 -5.21 -13.38
CA ALA A 140 -3.19 -6.49 -13.45
C ALA A 140 -3.61 -7.30 -14.70
N LYS A 141 -4.88 -7.21 -15.13
CA LYS A 141 -5.40 -7.91 -16.32
C LYS A 141 -4.63 -7.50 -17.59
N GLU A 142 -4.32 -6.21 -17.74
CA GLU A 142 -3.54 -5.67 -18.86
C GLU A 142 -2.12 -6.27 -19.01
N LEU A 143 -1.59 -6.90 -17.96
CA LEU A 143 -0.29 -7.55 -17.98
C LEU A 143 -0.37 -9.02 -18.40
N ILE A 144 -1.49 -9.69 -18.17
CA ILE A 144 -1.69 -11.09 -18.59
C ILE A 144 -1.66 -11.19 -20.12
N ASP A 145 -2.33 -10.25 -20.79
CA ASP A 145 -2.40 -10.19 -22.25
C ASP A 145 -1.02 -10.04 -22.91
N ARG A 146 -0.01 -9.62 -22.14
CA ARG A 146 1.38 -9.44 -22.59
C ARG A 146 2.31 -10.61 -22.26
N HIS A 147 1.90 -11.54 -21.37
CA HIS A 147 2.75 -12.61 -20.84
C HIS A 147 2.17 -14.03 -21.03
N ASP A 148 1.35 -14.25 -22.07
CA ASP A 148 0.88 -15.56 -22.53
C ASP A 148 0.08 -16.39 -21.48
N GLY A 149 -0.65 -15.71 -20.59
CA GLY A 149 -1.72 -16.32 -19.77
C GLY A 149 -1.29 -17.10 -18.50
N ALA A 150 -0.01 -17.39 -18.30
CA ALA A 150 0.46 -18.30 -17.23
C ALA A 150 0.42 -17.73 -15.79
N LEU A 151 0.04 -16.46 -15.60
CA LEU A 151 0.09 -15.75 -14.32
C LEU A 151 -1.24 -15.73 -13.55
N ALA A 152 -2.37 -15.95 -14.22
CA ALA A 152 -3.69 -15.77 -13.66
C ALA A 152 -4.28 -17.09 -13.14
N ASP A 153 -4.87 -17.05 -11.94
CA ASP A 153 -5.70 -18.13 -11.43
C ASP A 153 -7.19 -17.88 -11.76
N ASP A 154 -8.01 -18.93 -11.67
CA ASP A 154 -9.45 -18.87 -11.96
C ASP A 154 -10.14 -17.75 -11.15
N ARG A 155 -9.73 -17.58 -9.89
CA ARG A 155 -10.32 -16.59 -9.00
C ARG A 155 -10.02 -15.16 -9.46
N PHE A 156 -8.81 -14.90 -9.95
CA PHE A 156 -8.46 -13.61 -10.55
C PHE A 156 -9.34 -13.31 -11.77
N ILE A 157 -9.54 -14.31 -12.66
CA ILE A 157 -10.37 -14.17 -13.87
C ILE A 157 -11.81 -13.85 -13.48
N GLU A 158 -12.38 -14.56 -12.51
CA GLU A 158 -13.75 -14.31 -12.01
C GLU A 158 -13.93 -12.87 -11.51
N VAL A 159 -13.00 -12.35 -10.71
CA VAL A 159 -13.08 -10.98 -10.19
C VAL A 159 -12.94 -9.96 -11.33
N ALA A 160 -12.01 -10.22 -12.27
CA ALA A 160 -11.80 -9.33 -13.40
C ALA A 160 -13.05 -9.26 -14.31
N ASP A 161 -13.69 -10.40 -14.55
CA ASP A 161 -14.93 -10.48 -15.32
C ASP A 161 -16.10 -9.81 -14.57
N ALA A 162 -16.15 -9.91 -13.24
CA ALA A 162 -17.13 -9.20 -12.43
C ALA A 162 -17.01 -7.68 -12.55
N LEU A 163 -15.77 -7.16 -12.52
CA LEU A 163 -15.50 -5.72 -12.71
C LEU A 163 -15.89 -5.25 -14.11
N GLU A 164 -15.55 -6.02 -15.15
CA GLU A 164 -15.94 -5.73 -16.53
C GLU A 164 -17.46 -5.74 -16.72
N LYS A 165 -18.15 -6.73 -16.14
CA LYS A 165 -19.62 -6.78 -16.13
C LYS A 165 -20.23 -5.57 -15.46
N PHE A 166 -19.65 -5.15 -14.34
CA PHE A 166 -20.11 -4.00 -13.57
C PHE A 166 -19.90 -2.69 -14.34
N ARG A 167 -18.77 -2.53 -15.03
CA ARG A 167 -18.50 -1.41 -15.94
C ARG A 167 -19.54 -1.32 -17.06
N ASP A 168 -19.72 -2.41 -17.80
CA ASP A 168 -20.45 -2.40 -19.07
C ASP A 168 -21.96 -2.47 -18.87
N SER A 169 -22.43 -3.07 -17.77
CA SER A 169 -23.85 -3.27 -17.49
C SER A 169 -24.12 -3.37 -15.98
N PRO A 170 -24.01 -2.27 -15.21
CA PRO A 170 -24.20 -2.28 -13.76
C PRO A 170 -25.53 -2.89 -13.31
N ARG A 171 -26.60 -2.78 -14.12
CA ARG A 171 -27.92 -3.37 -13.81
C ARG A 171 -27.93 -4.91 -13.86
N LYS A 172 -27.08 -5.50 -14.71
CA LYS A 172 -27.02 -6.94 -14.99
C LYS A 172 -26.08 -7.71 -14.06
N VAL A 173 -25.34 -7.02 -13.18
CA VAL A 173 -24.52 -7.69 -12.17
C VAL A 173 -25.40 -8.49 -11.21
N THR A 174 -24.86 -9.61 -10.79
CA THR A 174 -25.45 -10.49 -9.79
C THR A 174 -24.89 -10.14 -8.41
N ASP A 175 -25.45 -10.71 -7.36
CA ASP A 175 -24.92 -10.58 -6.02
C ASP A 175 -23.56 -11.26 -5.86
N GLU A 176 -23.27 -12.36 -6.56
CA GLU A 176 -21.94 -13.00 -6.53
C GLU A 176 -20.86 -12.10 -7.16
N HIS A 177 -21.17 -11.47 -8.30
CA HIS A 177 -20.26 -10.48 -8.91
C HIS A 177 -19.94 -9.33 -7.93
N LEU A 178 -20.96 -8.81 -7.24
CA LEU A 178 -20.74 -7.75 -6.25
C LEU A 178 -19.99 -8.26 -5.01
N ALA A 179 -20.24 -9.50 -4.57
CA ALA A 179 -19.54 -10.10 -3.44
C ALA A 179 -18.03 -10.22 -3.72
N ALA A 180 -17.66 -10.67 -4.91
CA ALA A 180 -16.27 -10.75 -5.37
C ALA A 180 -15.58 -9.38 -5.37
N ILE A 181 -16.25 -8.33 -5.88
CA ILE A 181 -15.69 -6.97 -5.89
C ILE A 181 -15.59 -6.41 -4.46
N VAL A 182 -16.62 -6.59 -3.63
CA VAL A 182 -16.64 -6.15 -2.23
C VAL A 182 -15.51 -6.80 -1.44
N ALA A 183 -15.27 -8.11 -1.62
CA ALA A 183 -14.19 -8.81 -0.95
C ALA A 183 -12.84 -8.17 -1.28
N VAL A 184 -12.52 -7.98 -2.57
CA VAL A 184 -11.25 -7.35 -2.99
C VAL A 184 -11.11 -5.92 -2.49
N ASP A 185 -12.16 -5.10 -2.61
CA ASP A 185 -12.11 -3.71 -2.17
C ASP A 185 -11.91 -3.60 -0.64
N MET A 186 -12.60 -4.44 0.13
CA MET A 186 -12.46 -4.50 1.59
C MET A 186 -11.10 -5.04 2.02
N MET A 187 -10.55 -6.04 1.31
CA MET A 187 -9.21 -6.56 1.58
C MET A 187 -8.11 -5.55 1.20
N ARG A 188 -8.35 -4.72 0.19
CA ARG A 188 -7.47 -3.58 -0.13
C ARG A 188 -7.52 -2.51 0.96
N ALA A 189 -8.65 -2.36 1.66
CA ALA A 189 -8.86 -1.44 2.78
C ALA A 189 -8.47 0.03 2.50
N GLY A 190 -8.67 0.46 1.26
CA GLY A 190 -8.49 1.85 0.86
C GLY A 190 -9.71 2.73 1.14
N ASN A 191 -9.58 4.03 0.86
CA ASN A 191 -10.72 4.94 0.89
C ASN A 191 -11.83 4.44 -0.06
N GLY A 192 -13.07 4.39 0.42
CA GLY A 192 -14.22 3.95 -0.38
C GLY A 192 -14.36 2.43 -0.58
N ALA A 193 -13.58 1.61 0.13
CA ALA A 193 -13.67 0.14 0.05
C ALA A 193 -15.09 -0.41 0.29
N GLY A 194 -15.88 0.22 1.17
CA GLY A 194 -17.22 -0.25 1.52
C GLY A 194 -18.34 0.22 0.58
N LEU A 195 -18.05 0.96 -0.50
CA LEU A 195 -19.09 1.59 -1.34
C LEU A 195 -20.10 0.57 -1.89
N LEU A 196 -19.60 -0.60 -2.32
CA LEU A 196 -20.43 -1.65 -2.92
C LEU A 196 -21.14 -2.55 -1.91
N VAL A 197 -20.92 -2.37 -0.60
CA VAL A 197 -21.57 -3.21 0.44
C VAL A 197 -23.09 -3.05 0.40
N ARG A 198 -23.60 -1.82 0.25
CA ARG A 198 -25.06 -1.58 0.20
C ARG A 198 -25.70 -2.09 -1.11
N PRO A 199 -25.13 -1.82 -2.31
CA PRO A 199 -25.54 -2.47 -3.55
C PRO A 199 -25.57 -4.00 -3.45
N TRP A 200 -24.56 -4.61 -2.80
CA TRP A 200 -24.52 -6.04 -2.58
C TRP A 200 -25.68 -6.54 -1.70
N ILE A 201 -25.94 -5.89 -0.56
CA ILE A 201 -27.08 -6.25 0.31
C ILE A 201 -28.40 -6.22 -0.47
N GLU A 202 -28.62 -5.17 -1.26
CA GLU A 202 -29.85 -5.02 -2.05
C GLU A 202 -30.01 -6.12 -3.11
N LYS A 203 -28.92 -6.47 -3.80
CA LYS A 203 -28.93 -7.53 -4.82
C LYS A 203 -29.08 -8.92 -4.21
N HIS A 204 -28.36 -9.20 -3.12
CA HIS A 204 -28.44 -10.49 -2.44
C HIS A 204 -29.81 -10.73 -1.82
N TYR A 205 -30.40 -9.71 -1.17
CA TYR A 205 -31.78 -9.78 -0.69
C TYR A 205 -32.77 -10.12 -1.82
N LYS A 206 -32.64 -9.44 -2.98
CA LYS A 206 -33.50 -9.72 -4.14
C LYS A 206 -33.29 -11.14 -4.68
N ALA A 207 -32.07 -11.66 -4.67
CA ALA A 207 -31.78 -13.04 -5.07
C ALA A 207 -32.48 -14.04 -4.14
N LEU A 208 -32.33 -13.87 -2.82
CA LEU A 208 -33.00 -14.69 -1.81
C LEU A 208 -34.53 -14.63 -1.93
N LEU A 209 -35.09 -13.43 -2.08
CA LEU A 209 -36.53 -13.22 -2.26
C LEU A 209 -37.06 -13.92 -3.52
N ASN A 210 -36.30 -13.83 -4.63
CA ASN A 210 -36.68 -14.50 -5.88
C ASN A 210 -36.64 -16.03 -5.74
N GLU A 211 -35.67 -16.58 -5.03
CA GLU A 211 -35.60 -18.02 -4.77
C GLU A 211 -36.75 -18.48 -3.86
N GLU A 212 -37.03 -17.72 -2.81
CA GLU A 212 -38.16 -17.97 -1.91
C GLU A 212 -39.50 -17.91 -2.65
N ASN A 213 -39.71 -16.91 -3.51
CA ASN A 213 -40.91 -16.80 -4.34
C ASN A 213 -41.06 -17.96 -5.34
N LYS A 214 -39.96 -18.46 -5.91
CA LYS A 214 -39.99 -19.69 -6.73
C LYS A 214 -40.46 -20.89 -5.92
N LYS A 215 -39.97 -21.06 -4.68
CA LYS A 215 -40.39 -22.15 -3.76
C LYS A 215 -41.86 -22.01 -3.36
N ARG A 216 -42.31 -20.80 -3.01
CA ARG A 216 -43.71 -20.49 -2.65
C ARG A 216 -44.67 -20.78 -3.81
N LYS A 217 -44.30 -20.35 -5.01
CA LYS A 217 -45.08 -20.62 -6.23
C LYS A 217 -45.19 -22.11 -6.53
N ALA A 218 -44.11 -22.87 -6.35
CA ALA A 218 -44.14 -24.33 -6.48
C ALA A 218 -45.04 -25.00 -5.42
N ALA A 219 -45.17 -24.39 -4.23
CA ALA A 219 -46.07 -24.82 -3.16
C ALA A 219 -47.51 -24.28 -3.27
N GLY A 220 -47.85 -23.52 -4.32
CA GLY A 220 -49.19 -22.93 -4.51
C GLY A 220 -49.50 -21.72 -3.61
N LEU A 221 -48.48 -21.12 -2.99
CA LEU A 221 -48.59 -19.91 -2.17
C LEU A 221 -48.37 -18.64 -3.01
N GLY A 222 -48.87 -17.50 -2.52
CA GLY A 222 -48.65 -16.18 -3.13
C GLY A 222 -47.20 -15.69 -3.00
N GLU A 223 -46.78 -14.84 -3.95
CA GLU A 223 -45.47 -14.18 -3.96
C GLU A 223 -45.40 -13.10 -2.88
N LEU A 224 -44.24 -12.98 -2.24
CA LEU A 224 -43.91 -11.92 -1.29
C LEU A 224 -43.45 -10.67 -2.05
N GLU A 225 -43.88 -9.50 -1.56
CA GLU A 225 -43.40 -8.22 -2.07
C GLU A 225 -42.01 -7.87 -1.51
N SER A 226 -41.21 -7.16 -2.31
CA SER A 226 -39.91 -6.65 -1.87
C SER A 226 -40.07 -5.52 -0.85
N LEU A 227 -39.35 -5.62 0.26
CA LEU A 227 -39.22 -4.53 1.24
C LEU A 227 -38.33 -3.38 0.73
N ILE A 228 -37.51 -3.64 -0.29
CA ILE A 228 -36.68 -2.64 -0.95
C ILE A 228 -37.41 -2.20 -2.23
N LYS A 229 -38.08 -1.05 -2.16
CA LYS A 229 -38.84 -0.48 -3.28
C LYS A 229 -37.97 0.47 -4.11
N GLU A 230 -38.23 0.53 -5.40
CA GLU A 230 -37.56 1.49 -6.29
C GLU A 230 -37.91 2.92 -5.89
N GLY A 231 -36.88 3.76 -5.67
CA GLY A 231 -37.05 5.16 -5.30
C GLY A 231 -37.36 5.43 -3.83
N ASP A 232 -37.35 4.41 -2.97
CA ASP A 232 -37.64 4.56 -1.54
C ASP A 232 -36.48 5.18 -0.75
N SER A 233 -36.76 5.58 0.49
CA SER A 233 -35.89 6.36 1.40
C SER A 233 -34.56 5.69 1.86
N GLY A 234 -34.16 4.61 1.20
CA GLY A 234 -32.88 3.92 1.37
C GLY A 234 -32.99 2.56 2.07
N LEU A 235 -31.88 1.82 2.08
CA LEU A 235 -31.75 0.48 2.68
C LEU A 235 -32.06 0.44 4.19
N GLY A 236 -31.82 1.53 4.93
CA GLY A 236 -32.06 1.61 6.37
C GLY A 236 -33.53 1.39 6.76
N PRO A 237 -34.48 2.17 6.20
CA PRO A 237 -35.91 1.92 6.34
C PRO A 237 -36.34 0.49 6.04
N ALA A 238 -35.84 -0.13 4.96
CA ALA A 238 -36.18 -1.52 4.62
C ALA A 238 -35.70 -2.53 5.67
N ILE A 239 -34.50 -2.35 6.21
CA ILE A 239 -34.00 -3.14 7.36
C ILE A 239 -34.86 -2.89 8.60
N GLY A 240 -35.27 -1.65 8.84
CA GLY A 240 -36.18 -1.28 9.93
C GLY A 240 -37.51 -2.04 9.84
N CYS A 241 -38.15 -2.03 8.67
CA CYS A 241 -39.36 -2.82 8.42
C CYS A 241 -39.12 -4.32 8.57
N ALA A 242 -37.97 -4.83 8.11
CA ALA A 242 -37.64 -6.25 8.26
C ALA A 242 -37.50 -6.68 9.73
N CYS A 243 -37.14 -5.77 10.65
CA CYS A 243 -37.07 -6.03 12.08
C CYS A 243 -38.44 -6.07 12.78
N ASP A 244 -39.53 -5.67 12.10
CA ASP A 244 -40.87 -5.71 12.68
C ASP A 244 -41.29 -7.18 12.91
N SER A 245 -41.66 -7.50 14.16
CA SER A 245 -41.83 -8.89 14.61
C SER A 245 -42.88 -9.69 13.83
N GLY A 246 -43.86 -9.02 13.21
CA GLY A 246 -44.85 -9.67 12.36
C GLY A 246 -44.30 -10.20 11.03
N LEU A 247 -43.17 -9.68 10.54
CA LEU A 247 -42.59 -10.06 9.24
C LEU A 247 -41.43 -11.07 9.37
N LEU A 248 -40.85 -11.21 10.56
CA LEU A 248 -39.71 -12.13 10.83
C LEU A 248 -40.08 -13.61 10.74
N ASP A 249 -41.35 -13.95 11.00
CA ASP A 249 -41.86 -15.32 10.96
C ASP A 249 -42.39 -15.71 9.56
N GLU A 250 -42.55 -14.74 8.66
CA GLU A 250 -43.21 -14.94 7.37
C GLU A 250 -42.25 -15.32 6.22
N SER A 251 -40.94 -15.01 6.36
CA SER A 251 -39.98 -15.15 5.26
C SER A 251 -38.52 -15.30 5.69
N GLU A 252 -37.79 -16.18 5.00
CA GLU A 252 -36.34 -16.35 5.17
C GLU A 252 -35.57 -15.13 4.66
N SER A 253 -35.95 -14.58 3.51
CA SER A 253 -35.30 -13.38 2.95
C SER A 253 -35.50 -12.14 3.82
N THR A 254 -36.68 -11.97 4.43
CA THR A 254 -36.93 -10.90 5.42
C THR A 254 -36.09 -11.07 6.69
N ARG A 255 -36.01 -12.30 7.21
CA ARG A 255 -35.17 -12.61 8.37
C ARG A 255 -33.69 -12.36 8.08
N TRP A 256 -33.23 -12.69 6.88
CA TRP A 256 -31.87 -12.35 6.46
C TRP A 256 -31.67 -10.83 6.45
N LEU A 257 -32.57 -10.06 5.82
CA LEU A 257 -32.46 -8.60 5.71
C LEU A 257 -32.42 -7.89 7.08
N SER A 258 -33.19 -8.37 8.06
CA SER A 258 -33.23 -7.76 9.41
C SER A 258 -31.88 -7.85 10.14
N THR A 259 -31.02 -8.81 9.78
CA THR A 259 -29.69 -8.97 10.38
C THR A 259 -28.62 -8.06 9.76
N GLN A 260 -28.91 -7.35 8.67
CA GLN A 260 -27.92 -6.60 7.88
C GLN A 260 -27.60 -5.19 8.42
N GLY A 261 -28.10 -4.84 9.61
CA GLY A 261 -27.90 -3.51 10.20
C GLY A 261 -26.44 -3.10 10.37
N LYS A 262 -25.53 -4.04 10.66
CA LYS A 262 -24.09 -3.77 10.75
C LYS A 262 -23.46 -3.51 9.37
N LEU A 263 -23.76 -4.33 8.36
CA LEU A 263 -23.23 -4.15 7.01
C LEU A 263 -23.74 -2.87 6.35
N ASN A 264 -25.01 -2.51 6.60
CA ASN A 264 -25.53 -1.22 6.16
C ASN A 264 -24.73 -0.04 6.75
N LYS A 265 -24.27 -0.14 8.01
CA LYS A 265 -23.38 0.88 8.61
C LYS A 265 -22.01 0.93 7.94
N VAL A 266 -21.44 -0.21 7.54
CA VAL A 266 -20.17 -0.26 6.79
C VAL A 266 -20.29 0.53 5.48
N GLY A 267 -21.30 0.21 4.66
CA GLY A 267 -21.47 0.93 3.39
C GLY A 267 -21.91 2.39 3.56
N ASN A 268 -22.69 2.69 4.60
CA ASN A 268 -23.03 4.08 4.96
C ASN A 268 -21.78 4.90 5.32
N PHE A 269 -20.87 4.32 6.13
CA PHE A 269 -19.61 4.94 6.50
C PHE A 269 -18.72 5.19 5.27
N ALA A 270 -18.59 4.20 4.37
CA ALA A 270 -17.76 4.33 3.17
C ALA A 270 -18.24 5.46 2.24
N VAL A 271 -19.56 5.66 2.16
CA VAL A 271 -20.17 6.80 1.46
C VAL A 271 -19.87 8.09 2.22
N HIS A 272 -20.35 8.25 3.46
CA HIS A 272 -20.38 9.56 4.11
C HIS A 272 -19.06 10.08 4.68
N GLU A 273 -18.16 9.18 5.07
CA GLU A 273 -16.88 9.61 5.65
C GLU A 273 -15.78 9.70 4.58
N SER A 274 -16.02 9.17 3.36
CA SER A 274 -15.02 9.07 2.28
C SER A 274 -13.65 8.62 2.80
N ALA A 275 -13.68 7.67 3.74
CA ALA A 275 -12.54 7.20 4.51
C ALA A 275 -12.30 5.71 4.27
N ALA A 276 -11.11 5.26 4.63
CA ALA A 276 -10.80 3.84 4.72
C ALA A 276 -11.61 3.17 5.85
N PRO A 277 -11.94 1.88 5.71
CA PRO A 277 -12.70 1.16 6.72
C PRO A 277 -11.93 1.03 8.04
N SER A 278 -12.65 0.91 9.17
CA SER A 278 -12.04 0.54 10.45
C SER A 278 -11.76 -0.96 10.52
N ALA A 279 -10.89 -1.37 11.46
CA ALA A 279 -10.62 -2.79 11.69
C ALA A 279 -11.89 -3.58 12.09
N GLU A 280 -12.80 -2.95 12.84
CA GLU A 280 -14.10 -3.55 13.18
C GLU A 280 -14.97 -3.78 11.93
N GLN A 281 -14.95 -2.84 10.97
CA GLN A 281 -15.69 -2.97 9.72
C GLN A 281 -15.11 -4.08 8.85
N ILE A 282 -13.78 -4.23 8.78
CA ILE A 282 -13.12 -5.36 8.12
C ILE A 282 -13.56 -6.68 8.76
N ALA A 283 -13.50 -6.78 10.09
CA ALA A 283 -13.92 -7.98 10.82
C ALA A 283 -15.41 -8.30 10.58
N CYS A 284 -16.26 -7.27 10.47
CA CYS A 284 -17.67 -7.44 10.14
C CYS A 284 -17.85 -8.07 8.75
N ILE A 285 -17.17 -7.57 7.72
CA ILE A 285 -17.23 -8.15 6.36
C ILE A 285 -16.71 -9.59 6.35
N LYS A 286 -15.55 -9.82 6.97
CA LYS A 286 -14.93 -11.15 7.06
C LYS A 286 -15.81 -12.18 7.77
N SER A 287 -16.71 -11.75 8.66
CA SER A 287 -17.64 -12.63 9.37
C SER A 287 -18.86 -13.07 8.55
N VAL A 288 -19.11 -12.45 7.38
CA VAL A 288 -20.22 -12.78 6.49
C VAL A 288 -19.80 -13.92 5.56
N PRO A 289 -20.37 -15.13 5.68
CA PRO A 289 -19.93 -16.29 4.89
C PRO A 289 -19.93 -16.05 3.38
N GLU A 290 -20.94 -15.37 2.87
CA GLU A 290 -21.12 -15.07 1.45
C GLU A 290 -20.04 -14.12 0.90
N LEU A 291 -19.49 -13.23 1.74
CA LEU A 291 -18.39 -12.34 1.35
C LEU A 291 -17.02 -12.98 1.62
N ALA A 292 -16.91 -13.76 2.70
CA ALA A 292 -15.68 -14.45 3.06
C ALA A 292 -15.31 -15.57 2.08
N ALA A 293 -16.31 -16.28 1.54
CA ALA A 293 -16.12 -17.30 0.50
C ALA A 293 -15.55 -16.71 -0.80
N GLU A 294 -15.80 -15.41 -1.03
CA GLU A 294 -15.36 -14.69 -2.22
C GLU A 294 -13.98 -14.01 -2.02
N ALA A 295 -13.35 -14.17 -0.86
CA ALA A 295 -12.01 -13.64 -0.61
C ALA A 295 -10.96 -14.39 -1.45
N PRO A 296 -10.21 -13.70 -2.34
CA PRO A 296 -9.15 -14.37 -3.08
C PRO A 296 -8.02 -14.85 -2.16
N PRO A 297 -7.46 -16.05 -2.38
CA PRO A 297 -6.40 -16.62 -1.54
C PRO A 297 -5.08 -15.85 -1.59
N TRP A 298 -4.88 -15.04 -2.65
CA TRP A 298 -3.67 -14.24 -2.86
C TRP A 298 -3.71 -12.87 -2.16
N MET A 299 -4.81 -12.50 -1.50
CA MET A 299 -4.86 -11.35 -0.59
C MET A 299 -5.07 -11.84 0.85
N PRO A 300 -4.21 -11.48 1.80
CA PRO A 300 -4.56 -11.61 3.21
C PRO A 300 -5.57 -10.52 3.61
N TRP A 301 -6.44 -10.82 4.57
CA TRP A 301 -7.28 -9.78 5.16
C TRP A 301 -6.42 -8.76 5.93
N PRO A 302 -6.74 -7.45 5.87
CA PRO A 302 -6.04 -6.43 6.66
C PRO A 302 -6.04 -6.78 8.15
N GLY A 303 -4.86 -6.73 8.77
CA GLY A 303 -4.67 -7.12 10.18
C GLY A 303 -4.51 -8.63 10.41
N ASP A 304 -4.69 -9.47 9.38
CA ASP A 304 -4.21 -10.86 9.40
C ASP A 304 -2.72 -10.90 9.05
N GLY A 305 -2.00 -11.80 9.73
CA GLY A 305 -0.59 -12.03 9.47
C GLY A 305 0.36 -11.31 10.42
N ARG A 306 1.58 -11.82 10.46
CA ARG A 306 2.63 -11.39 11.39
C ARG A 306 3.79 -10.78 10.60
N VAL A 307 4.54 -9.90 11.25
CA VAL A 307 5.83 -9.45 10.73
C VAL A 307 6.88 -10.52 11.05
N LEU A 308 7.51 -11.10 10.03
CA LEU A 308 8.55 -12.11 10.22
C LEU A 308 9.93 -11.47 10.16
N TYR A 309 10.65 -11.53 11.28
CA TYR A 309 12.06 -11.14 11.35
C TYR A 309 12.97 -12.34 11.11
N ILE A 310 13.81 -12.27 10.08
CA ILE A 310 14.75 -13.33 9.70
C ILE A 310 16.17 -12.85 9.98
N TYR A 311 16.96 -13.59 10.75
CA TYR A 311 18.32 -13.16 11.07
C TYR A 311 19.27 -14.30 11.42
N GLY A 312 20.56 -14.07 11.14
CA GLY A 312 21.64 -15.00 11.48
C GLY A 312 22.20 -14.78 12.88
N CYS A 313 22.47 -15.87 13.59
CA CYS A 313 23.25 -15.89 14.83
C CYS A 313 24.75 -16.09 14.54
N GLY A 314 25.57 -15.24 15.16
CA GLY A 314 27.03 -15.44 15.21
C GLY A 314 27.42 -16.54 16.21
N MET A 315 28.72 -16.65 16.50
CA MET A 315 29.26 -17.61 17.46
C MET A 315 29.09 -17.19 18.93
N SER A 316 28.62 -15.97 19.18
CA SER A 316 28.41 -15.44 20.53
C SER A 316 27.10 -14.65 20.55
N CYS A 317 26.33 -14.80 21.62
CA CYS A 317 25.20 -13.92 21.88
C CYS A 317 25.69 -12.63 22.54
N LYS A 318 25.12 -11.49 22.13
CA LYS A 318 25.34 -10.20 22.78
C LYS A 318 24.00 -9.62 23.20
N CYS A 319 23.93 -9.18 24.44
CA CYS A 319 22.78 -8.41 24.93
C CYS A 319 22.97 -6.92 24.58
N PRO A 320 21.90 -6.21 24.17
CA PRO A 320 20.57 -6.75 23.92
C PRO A 320 20.54 -7.63 22.66
N THR A 321 19.80 -8.75 22.73
CA THR A 321 19.57 -9.69 21.62
C THR A 321 18.76 -9.04 20.50
N VAL A 322 18.71 -9.64 19.31
CA VAL A 322 17.88 -9.09 18.21
C VAL A 322 16.41 -8.95 18.62
N PRO A 323 15.76 -9.98 19.23
CA PRO A 323 14.39 -9.82 19.70
C PRO A 323 14.23 -8.74 20.75
N GLN A 324 15.18 -8.57 21.67
CA GLN A 324 15.16 -7.46 22.64
C GLN A 324 15.21 -6.10 21.94
N ARG A 325 16.10 -5.92 20.96
CA ARG A 325 16.22 -4.68 20.18
C ARG A 325 14.94 -4.36 19.41
N VAL A 326 14.27 -5.37 18.85
CA VAL A 326 13.02 -5.17 18.10
C VAL A 326 11.86 -4.87 19.05
N LEU A 327 11.66 -5.71 20.06
CA LEU A 327 10.46 -5.66 20.91
C LEU A 327 10.50 -4.56 21.97
N GLN A 328 11.68 -4.14 22.45
CA GLN A 328 11.80 -3.05 23.43
C GLN A 328 11.75 -1.65 22.79
N ASN A 329 11.81 -1.58 21.46
CA ASN A 329 11.61 -0.34 20.71
C ASN A 329 10.26 -0.39 20.01
N ARG A 330 9.67 0.78 19.73
CA ARG A 330 8.43 0.84 18.95
C ARG A 330 8.70 0.32 17.52
N PRO A 331 7.72 -0.30 16.86
CA PRO A 331 7.84 -0.55 15.43
C PRO A 331 8.15 0.76 14.69
N GLU A 332 9.08 0.69 13.76
CA GLU A 332 9.41 1.81 12.89
C GLU A 332 8.20 2.23 12.05
N GLN A 333 8.11 3.53 11.73
CA GLN A 333 6.94 4.07 11.07
C GLN A 333 6.75 3.53 9.65
N GLU A 334 7.81 3.39 8.86
CA GLU A 334 7.76 2.80 7.51
C GLU A 334 7.21 1.37 7.53
N LEU A 335 7.68 0.52 8.44
CA LEU A 335 7.16 -0.84 8.64
C LEU A 335 5.66 -0.80 9.01
N LYS A 336 5.29 0.03 9.99
CA LYS A 336 3.88 0.16 10.40
C LYS A 336 2.99 0.65 9.26
N ARG A 337 3.48 1.55 8.40
CA ARG A 337 2.71 2.07 7.25
C ARG A 337 2.54 1.03 6.15
N ALA A 338 3.55 0.21 5.90
CA ALA A 338 3.53 -0.79 4.85
C ALA A 338 2.67 -2.02 5.19
N VAL A 339 2.60 -2.42 6.47
CA VAL A 339 1.83 -3.59 6.89
C VAL A 339 0.32 -3.40 6.60
N PRO A 340 -0.32 -4.30 5.82
CA PRO A 340 -1.75 -4.21 5.54
C PRO A 340 -2.61 -4.17 6.80
N GLY A 341 -3.42 -3.13 6.94
CA GLY A 341 -4.35 -2.96 8.06
C GLY A 341 -3.80 -2.19 9.27
N ALA A 342 -2.48 -2.00 9.37
CA ALA A 342 -1.85 -1.41 10.55
C ALA A 342 -2.10 0.11 10.74
N LEU A 343 -2.60 0.78 9.70
CA LEU A 343 -3.03 2.19 9.74
C LEU A 343 -4.54 2.38 9.89
N LEU A 344 -5.32 1.30 9.95
CA LEU A 344 -6.78 1.41 10.07
C LEU A 344 -7.18 1.91 11.46
N GLU A 345 -8.31 2.58 11.52
CA GLU A 345 -8.90 2.97 12.80
C GLU A 345 -9.26 1.72 13.61
N GLY A 346 -8.81 1.68 14.87
CA GLY A 346 -9.01 0.52 15.74
C GLY A 346 -8.13 -0.69 15.40
N ALA A 347 -7.09 -0.53 14.57
CA ALA A 347 -6.15 -1.60 14.28
C ALA A 347 -5.43 -2.09 15.54
N ASP A 348 -5.28 -3.41 15.64
CA ASP A 348 -4.44 -4.03 16.66
C ASP A 348 -2.97 -3.59 16.51
N PRO A 349 -2.20 -3.60 17.61
CA PRO A 349 -0.74 -3.56 17.53
C PRO A 349 -0.19 -4.67 16.61
N LEU A 350 1.01 -4.47 16.07
CA LEU A 350 1.65 -5.45 15.18
C LEU A 350 2.02 -6.73 15.94
N ASP A 351 1.78 -7.88 15.33
CA ASP A 351 2.28 -9.16 15.83
C ASP A 351 3.56 -9.56 15.10
N VAL A 352 4.44 -10.28 15.78
CA VAL A 352 5.81 -10.54 15.31
C VAL A 352 6.25 -11.96 15.58
N GLU A 353 6.99 -12.52 14.62
CA GLU A 353 7.68 -13.79 14.72
C GLU A 353 9.16 -13.64 14.38
N PHE A 354 9.97 -14.57 14.88
CA PHE A 354 11.39 -14.63 14.58
C PHE A 354 11.77 -15.96 13.94
N LEU A 355 12.55 -15.89 12.86
CA LEU A 355 13.29 -16.99 12.28
C LEU A 355 14.78 -16.77 12.53
N ILE A 356 15.35 -17.60 13.38
CA ILE A 356 16.75 -17.57 13.78
C ILE A 356 17.52 -18.60 12.95
N LEU A 357 18.47 -18.12 12.17
CA LEU A 357 19.36 -18.94 11.35
C LEU A 357 20.68 -19.13 12.10
N HIS A 358 21.07 -20.37 12.36
CA HIS A 358 22.34 -20.66 13.01
C HIS A 358 23.14 -21.74 12.27
N SER A 359 24.45 -21.68 12.38
CA SER A 359 25.33 -22.73 11.83
C SER A 359 25.32 -23.96 12.72
N SER A 360 25.92 -25.07 12.26
CA SER A 360 26.03 -26.31 13.05
C SER A 360 27.01 -26.22 14.22
N ALA A 361 27.80 -25.14 14.32
CA ALA A 361 28.68 -24.90 15.46
C ALA A 361 27.90 -24.77 16.79
N ASP A 362 28.34 -25.49 17.82
CA ASP A 362 27.74 -25.49 19.16
C ASP A 362 27.59 -24.08 19.77
N ALA A 363 28.54 -23.19 19.48
CA ALA A 363 28.50 -21.81 19.96
C ALA A 363 27.37 -21.00 19.28
N SER A 364 27.14 -21.21 17.98
CA SER A 364 26.05 -20.58 17.23
C SER A 364 24.69 -21.12 17.67
N LYS A 365 24.58 -22.45 17.86
CA LYS A 365 23.39 -23.09 18.42
C LYS A 365 23.02 -22.56 19.81
N ARG A 366 24.01 -22.40 20.71
CA ARG A 366 23.80 -21.78 22.03
C ARG A 366 23.34 -20.34 21.91
N ALA A 367 23.95 -19.55 21.02
CA ALA A 367 23.52 -18.17 20.80
C ALA A 367 22.07 -18.08 20.28
N ALA A 368 21.64 -19.01 19.42
CA ALA A 368 20.26 -19.10 18.95
C ALA A 368 19.28 -19.47 20.08
N ALA A 369 19.66 -20.40 20.95
CA ALA A 369 18.87 -20.74 22.14
C ALA A 369 18.71 -19.53 23.08
N GLU A 370 19.78 -18.79 23.36
CA GLU A 370 19.72 -17.57 24.18
C GLU A 370 18.84 -16.48 23.55
N ASN A 371 18.88 -16.30 22.22
CA ASN A 371 17.96 -15.38 21.53
C ASN A 371 16.50 -15.84 21.66
N THR A 372 16.24 -17.14 21.55
CA THR A 372 14.91 -17.73 21.74
C THR A 372 14.40 -17.47 23.15
N ASP A 373 15.20 -17.78 24.17
CA ASP A 373 14.84 -17.60 25.58
C ASP A 373 14.57 -16.13 25.90
N SER A 374 15.32 -15.21 25.27
CA SER A 374 15.13 -13.78 25.46
C SER A 374 13.72 -13.30 25.11
N THR A 375 12.99 -14.01 24.23
CA THR A 375 11.63 -13.60 23.80
C THR A 375 10.55 -13.80 24.87
N GLN A 376 10.77 -14.68 25.85
CA GLN A 376 9.74 -15.11 26.81
C GLN A 376 9.48 -14.10 27.94
N MET A 377 10.36 -13.10 28.14
CA MET A 377 10.34 -12.19 29.29
C MET A 377 10.50 -10.71 28.93
N ILE A 378 10.27 -10.31 27.67
CA ILE A 378 10.46 -8.93 27.23
C ILE A 378 9.19 -8.09 27.49
N SER A 379 9.35 -6.98 28.23
CA SER A 379 8.39 -5.89 28.20
C SER A 379 8.41 -5.22 26.82
N ARG A 380 7.36 -5.45 26.04
CA ARG A 380 7.24 -4.94 24.67
C ARG A 380 6.86 -3.46 24.68
N ALA A 381 7.45 -2.68 23.80
CA ALA A 381 7.09 -1.29 23.58
C ALA A 381 5.70 -1.16 22.94
N GLU A 382 5.10 0.02 23.09
CA GLU A 382 3.84 0.36 22.44
C GLU A 382 3.91 0.16 20.93
N GLY A 383 2.87 -0.46 20.35
CA GLY A 383 2.79 -0.77 18.92
C GLY A 383 3.04 -2.23 18.58
N TRP A 384 3.59 -3.02 19.51
CA TRP A 384 3.65 -4.49 19.41
C TRP A 384 2.53 -5.14 20.22
N LYS A 385 1.99 -6.28 19.76
CA LYS A 385 0.97 -7.03 20.52
C LYS A 385 1.53 -7.44 21.88
N PRO A 386 0.80 -7.21 23.00
CA PRO A 386 1.20 -7.62 24.34
C PRO A 386 0.98 -9.12 24.52
N SER A 387 1.71 -9.96 23.77
CA SER A 387 1.67 -11.40 23.92
C SER A 387 2.79 -11.88 24.84
N GLN A 388 2.47 -12.84 25.73
CA GLN A 388 3.48 -13.56 26.53
C GLN A 388 4.32 -14.51 25.66
N PHE A 389 3.81 -14.91 24.50
CA PHE A 389 4.48 -15.83 23.58
C PHE A 389 4.78 -15.14 22.25
N CYS A 390 6.05 -15.17 21.83
CA CYS A 390 6.47 -14.85 20.48
C CYS A 390 6.80 -16.17 19.79
N SER A 391 6.30 -16.40 18.57
CA SER A 391 6.71 -17.57 17.80
C SER A 391 8.15 -17.36 17.34
N VAL A 392 9.02 -18.31 17.71
CA VAL A 392 10.43 -18.30 17.36
C VAL A 392 10.80 -19.67 16.82
N ASP A 393 11.32 -19.71 15.60
CA ASP A 393 11.90 -20.92 15.02
C ASP A 393 13.40 -20.74 14.89
N ALA A 394 14.17 -21.72 15.34
CA ALA A 394 15.63 -21.75 15.20
C ALA A 394 16.02 -22.89 14.25
N ILE A 395 16.69 -22.56 13.16
CA ILE A 395 17.04 -23.49 12.09
C ILE A 395 18.56 -23.57 11.93
N ASP A 396 19.07 -24.80 11.95
CA ASP A 396 20.43 -25.15 11.57
C ASP A 396 20.52 -25.21 10.04
N TYR A 397 21.27 -24.29 9.43
CA TYR A 397 21.48 -24.28 7.98
C TYR A 397 22.73 -25.05 7.52
N GLY A 398 23.43 -25.73 8.44
CA GLY A 398 24.65 -26.46 8.11
C GLY A 398 25.92 -25.60 8.11
N GLY A 399 27.08 -26.26 8.07
CA GLY A 399 28.39 -25.62 8.00
C GLY A 399 28.76 -24.82 9.26
N GLY A 400 29.85 -24.05 9.18
CA GLY A 400 30.27 -23.12 10.23
C GLY A 400 31.15 -23.72 11.33
N ASP A 401 31.73 -24.91 11.14
CA ASP A 401 32.94 -25.28 11.87
C ASP A 401 34.02 -24.22 11.55
N PRO A 402 34.62 -23.55 12.55
CA PRO A 402 35.71 -22.60 12.32
C PRO A 402 36.89 -23.16 11.50
N ASN A 403 37.01 -24.48 11.42
CA ASN A 403 38.04 -25.20 10.68
C ASN A 403 37.62 -25.61 9.27
N GLU A 404 36.37 -25.40 8.89
CA GLU A 404 35.82 -25.78 7.58
C GLU A 404 35.68 -24.53 6.70
N ILE A 405 36.44 -24.47 5.61
CA ILE A 405 36.31 -23.37 4.63
C ILE A 405 35.18 -23.71 3.66
N VAL A 406 33.95 -23.38 4.05
CA VAL A 406 32.76 -23.58 3.21
C VAL A 406 32.62 -22.42 2.23
N SER A 407 32.24 -22.72 0.97
CA SER A 407 31.93 -21.68 -0.02
C SER A 407 30.76 -20.81 0.46
N ALA A 408 30.84 -19.48 0.31
CA ALA A 408 29.73 -18.59 0.66
C ALA A 408 28.47 -18.91 -0.15
N THR A 409 28.62 -19.39 -1.39
CA THR A 409 27.50 -19.78 -2.26
C THR A 409 26.71 -20.97 -1.72
N ASP A 410 27.38 -21.92 -1.08
CA ASP A 410 26.73 -23.11 -0.51
C ASP A 410 25.93 -22.75 0.74
N VAL A 411 26.53 -21.92 1.62
CA VAL A 411 25.83 -21.37 2.79
C VAL A 411 24.61 -20.55 2.38
N MET A 412 24.77 -19.68 1.37
CA MET A 412 23.65 -18.89 0.83
C MET A 412 22.52 -19.77 0.31
N LYS A 413 22.85 -20.86 -0.40
CA LYS A 413 21.86 -21.80 -0.93
C LYS A 413 21.13 -22.51 0.20
N ALA A 414 21.85 -23.08 1.16
CA ALA A 414 21.26 -23.78 2.29
C ALA A 414 20.34 -22.88 3.13
N VAL A 415 20.83 -21.69 3.50
CA VAL A 415 20.02 -20.67 4.19
C VAL A 415 18.81 -20.27 3.36
N GLY A 416 19.03 -20.07 2.06
CA GLY A 416 17.97 -19.68 1.15
C GLY A 416 16.83 -20.68 1.10
N ASP A 417 17.13 -21.97 1.01
CA ASP A 417 16.13 -23.04 0.94
C ASP A 417 15.30 -23.13 2.24
N GLU A 418 15.93 -22.90 3.40
CA GLU A 418 15.25 -22.81 4.69
C GLU A 418 14.36 -21.57 4.81
N VAL A 419 14.83 -20.42 4.33
CA VAL A 419 14.06 -19.16 4.32
C VAL A 419 12.81 -19.28 3.46
N VAL A 420 12.92 -19.84 2.23
CA VAL A 420 11.74 -20.08 1.38
C VAL A 420 10.74 -20.98 2.09
N ARG A 421 11.20 -22.10 2.68
CA ARG A 421 10.31 -23.02 3.39
C ARG A 421 9.57 -22.34 4.55
N ALA A 422 10.28 -21.52 5.33
CA ALA A 422 9.67 -20.76 6.42
C ALA A 422 8.66 -19.74 5.90
N LEU A 423 8.95 -19.03 4.81
CA LEU A 423 8.06 -18.05 4.20
C LEU A 423 6.78 -18.69 3.66
N GLU A 424 6.89 -19.81 2.93
CA GLU A 424 5.72 -20.58 2.47
C GLU A 424 4.84 -21.06 3.63
N ASN A 425 5.47 -21.60 4.68
CA ASN A 425 4.74 -22.11 5.85
C ASN A 425 4.07 -21.00 6.68
N LYS A 426 4.73 -19.85 6.84
CA LYS A 426 4.27 -18.77 7.72
C LYS A 426 3.40 -17.74 7.03
N SER A 427 3.59 -17.54 5.72
CA SER A 427 2.88 -16.54 4.91
C SER A 427 2.78 -15.16 5.60
N PRO A 428 3.92 -14.53 5.94
CA PRO A 428 3.92 -13.30 6.73
C PRO A 428 3.33 -12.10 5.97
N ALA A 429 2.83 -11.11 6.72
CA ALA A 429 2.29 -9.87 6.17
C ALA A 429 3.38 -8.83 5.82
N ALA A 430 4.56 -8.99 6.40
CA ALA A 430 5.79 -8.25 6.06
C ALA A 430 7.00 -9.07 6.49
N VAL A 431 8.11 -8.90 5.78
CA VAL A 431 9.38 -9.59 6.08
C VAL A 431 10.45 -8.55 6.42
N VAL A 432 11.20 -8.81 7.48
CA VAL A 432 12.38 -8.01 7.86
C VAL A 432 13.59 -8.93 7.95
N VAL A 433 14.54 -8.76 7.04
CA VAL A 433 15.84 -9.44 7.14
C VAL A 433 16.77 -8.59 8.00
N VAL A 434 17.37 -9.15 9.04
CA VAL A 434 18.34 -8.43 9.88
C VAL A 434 19.76 -8.83 9.47
N GLY A 435 20.59 -7.84 9.16
CA GLY A 435 21.98 -8.02 8.71
C GLY A 435 22.95 -8.40 9.83
N THR A 436 22.71 -9.52 10.53
CA THR A 436 23.57 -10.08 11.58
C THR A 436 24.00 -11.52 11.27
N GLY A 437 25.07 -11.98 11.93
CA GLY A 437 25.61 -13.33 11.75
C GLY A 437 26.62 -13.41 10.60
N GLN A 438 26.76 -14.60 10.01
CA GLN A 438 27.62 -14.79 8.85
C GLN A 438 27.08 -14.03 7.63
N LYS A 439 27.93 -13.31 6.89
CA LYS A 439 27.52 -12.51 5.72
C LYS A 439 26.82 -13.35 4.66
N ALA A 440 27.32 -14.55 4.38
CA ALA A 440 26.72 -15.48 3.44
C ALA A 440 25.28 -15.84 3.82
N ALA A 441 24.99 -16.02 5.12
CA ALA A 441 23.62 -16.25 5.59
C ALA A 441 22.73 -15.03 5.36
N VAL A 442 23.21 -13.82 5.62
CA VAL A 442 22.47 -12.57 5.34
C VAL A 442 22.15 -12.44 3.84
N TYR A 443 23.15 -12.65 2.98
CA TYR A 443 22.97 -12.55 1.52
C TYR A 443 22.03 -13.62 0.98
N GLY A 444 22.13 -14.86 1.48
CA GLY A 444 21.24 -15.95 1.11
C GLY A 444 19.79 -15.68 1.53
N ALA A 445 19.60 -15.22 2.76
CA ALA A 445 18.28 -14.87 3.29
C ALA A 445 17.64 -13.71 2.53
N LEU A 446 18.37 -12.61 2.33
CA LEU A 446 17.88 -11.44 1.61
C LEU A 446 17.47 -11.80 0.17
N ARG A 447 18.35 -12.48 -0.57
CA ARG A 447 18.10 -12.87 -1.96
C ARG A 447 16.84 -13.72 -2.10
N ARG A 448 16.65 -14.72 -1.24
CA ARG A 448 15.45 -15.56 -1.30
C ARG A 448 14.20 -14.86 -0.81
N ALA A 449 14.32 -14.01 0.21
CA ALA A 449 13.21 -13.18 0.66
C ALA A 449 12.74 -12.24 -0.46
N GLN A 450 13.66 -11.62 -1.22
CA GLN A 450 13.33 -10.76 -2.37
C GLN A 450 12.46 -11.49 -3.39
N GLY A 451 12.90 -12.66 -3.85
CA GLY A 451 12.14 -13.44 -4.84
C GLY A 451 10.80 -13.95 -4.33
N TRP A 452 10.71 -14.33 -3.06
CA TRP A 452 9.43 -14.73 -2.47
C TRP A 452 8.49 -13.54 -2.32
N CYS A 453 8.98 -12.42 -1.79
CA CYS A 453 8.20 -11.19 -1.57
C CYS A 453 7.72 -10.57 -2.89
N ALA A 454 8.53 -10.62 -3.95
CA ALA A 454 8.14 -10.15 -5.27
C ALA A 454 6.98 -10.95 -5.89
N LYS A 455 6.89 -12.26 -5.58
CA LYS A 455 5.82 -13.15 -6.06
C LYS A 455 4.55 -13.08 -5.21
N HIS A 456 4.70 -12.79 -3.92
CA HIS A 456 3.58 -12.73 -2.97
C HIS A 456 3.12 -11.31 -2.69
N ALA A 457 3.81 -10.29 -3.24
CA ALA A 457 3.57 -8.88 -3.01
C ALA A 457 3.59 -8.51 -1.51
N VAL A 458 4.59 -9.02 -0.81
CA VAL A 458 4.81 -8.78 0.62
C VAL A 458 5.90 -7.74 0.80
N PRO A 459 5.71 -6.69 1.62
CA PRO A 459 6.75 -5.71 1.91
C PRO A 459 7.99 -6.38 2.53
N LEU A 460 9.16 -6.07 1.98
CA LEU A 460 10.45 -6.57 2.44
C LEU A 460 11.32 -5.41 2.91
N PHE A 461 11.85 -5.54 4.11
CA PHE A 461 12.77 -4.58 4.71
C PHE A 461 14.08 -5.26 5.08
N LEU A 462 15.16 -4.48 5.11
CA LEU A 462 16.46 -4.92 5.58
C LEU A 462 16.90 -4.04 6.74
N GLN A 463 17.06 -4.60 7.93
CA GLN A 463 17.42 -3.86 9.14
C GLN A 463 18.84 -4.20 9.60
N THR A 464 19.56 -3.23 10.14
CA THR A 464 20.75 -3.50 10.95
C THR A 464 20.70 -2.70 12.25
N PHE A 465 21.55 -3.09 13.21
CA PHE A 465 21.67 -2.40 14.48
C PHE A 465 23.11 -1.93 14.67
N VAL A 466 23.26 -0.63 14.92
CA VAL A 466 24.56 -0.03 15.21
C VAL A 466 24.78 -0.08 16.73
N ASP A 467 25.87 -0.72 17.17
CA ASP A 467 26.27 -0.84 18.57
C ASP A 467 27.16 0.33 19.01
N PRO A 468 27.18 0.71 20.30
CA PRO A 468 28.09 1.74 20.80
C PRO A 468 29.56 1.33 20.58
N GLY A 469 30.40 2.31 20.23
CA GLY A 469 31.82 2.09 19.95
C GLY A 469 32.55 3.40 19.69
N PRO A 470 33.85 3.36 19.32
CA PRO A 470 34.60 4.52 18.87
C PRO A 470 33.82 5.25 17.76
N GLY A 471 33.50 6.54 17.98
CA GLY A 471 32.70 7.34 17.05
C GLY A 471 31.17 7.16 17.15
N ILE A 472 30.68 6.19 17.91
CA ILE A 472 29.25 5.83 17.99
C ILE A 472 28.76 5.87 19.45
N ARG A 473 28.01 6.91 19.81
CA ARG A 473 27.57 7.15 21.19
C ARG A 473 26.22 6.53 21.55
N THR A 474 25.31 6.38 20.59
CA THR A 474 23.94 5.94 20.84
C THR A 474 23.60 4.81 19.89
N PRO A 475 23.24 3.62 20.37
CA PRO A 475 22.85 2.54 19.48
C PRO A 475 21.56 2.90 18.76
N ARG A 476 21.46 2.56 17.47
CA ARG A 476 20.24 2.81 16.69
C ARG A 476 19.97 1.68 15.69
N PRO A 477 18.70 1.26 15.54
CA PRO A 477 18.28 0.53 14.35
C PRO A 477 18.37 1.43 13.12
N GLN A 478 18.61 0.83 11.96
CA GLN A 478 18.48 1.49 10.66
C GLN A 478 17.98 0.50 9.62
N PHE A 479 17.08 0.95 8.75
CA PHE A 479 16.68 0.20 7.57
C PHE A 479 17.55 0.57 6.37
N HIS A 480 17.74 -0.39 5.47
CA HIS A 480 18.51 -0.28 4.23
C HIS A 480 17.60 -0.51 3.04
N ARG A 481 17.95 0.10 1.91
CA ARG A 481 17.05 0.27 0.75
C ARG A 481 17.17 -0.77 -0.36
N ILE A 482 18.08 -1.73 -0.24
CA ILE A 482 18.23 -2.82 -1.22
C ILE A 482 17.17 -3.91 -1.11
N ALA A 483 16.14 -3.70 -0.31
CA ALA A 483 15.25 -4.77 0.08
C ALA A 483 14.30 -5.19 -1.05
N LEU A 484 14.07 -4.35 -2.07
CA LEU A 484 13.18 -4.65 -3.19
C LEU A 484 13.87 -4.67 -4.56
N PRO A 485 13.43 -5.54 -5.49
CA PRO A 485 13.79 -5.49 -6.92
C PRO A 485 13.16 -4.28 -7.66
N ASP A 486 13.76 -3.85 -8.77
CA ASP A 486 13.27 -2.73 -9.61
C ASP A 486 11.82 -2.93 -10.10
N GLU A 487 11.46 -4.15 -10.49
CA GLU A 487 10.11 -4.41 -11.00
C GLU A 487 9.06 -4.27 -9.90
N ALA A 488 9.44 -4.61 -8.65
CA ALA A 488 8.59 -4.39 -7.49
C ALA A 488 8.47 -2.90 -7.17
N GLU A 489 9.56 -2.14 -7.20
CA GLU A 489 9.52 -0.68 -7.02
C GLU A 489 8.65 0.00 -8.08
N THR A 490 8.84 -0.37 -9.34
CA THR A 490 8.05 0.13 -10.48
C THR A 490 6.57 -0.20 -10.30
N ALA A 491 6.27 -1.42 -9.83
CA ALA A 491 4.91 -1.84 -9.54
C ALA A 491 4.27 -1.06 -8.39
N LEU A 492 5.02 -0.84 -7.30
CA LEU A 492 4.58 -0.05 -6.16
C LEU A 492 4.31 1.40 -6.59
N ARG A 493 5.19 2.01 -7.40
CA ARG A 493 4.95 3.36 -7.94
C ARG A 493 3.71 3.40 -8.83
N LYS A 494 3.51 2.40 -9.69
CA LYS A 494 2.29 2.27 -10.51
C LYS A 494 1.04 2.16 -9.64
N CYS A 495 1.06 1.30 -8.61
CA CYS A 495 -0.02 1.15 -7.65
C CYS A 495 -0.31 2.44 -6.88
N ALA A 496 0.74 3.16 -6.45
CA ALA A 496 0.62 4.44 -5.78
C ALA A 496 0.02 5.52 -6.70
N SER A 497 0.43 5.58 -7.97
CA SER A 497 -0.15 6.46 -8.98
C SER A 497 -1.65 6.18 -9.15
N ILE A 498 -2.05 4.91 -9.28
CA ILE A 498 -3.47 4.52 -9.38
C ILE A 498 -4.24 4.93 -8.11
N ALA A 499 -3.68 4.68 -6.93
CA ALA A 499 -4.29 5.08 -5.66
C ALA A 499 -4.49 6.61 -5.58
N LEU A 500 -3.47 7.40 -5.94
CA LEU A 500 -3.55 8.87 -5.98
C LEU A 500 -4.57 9.36 -7.01
N ARG A 501 -4.63 8.75 -8.20
CA ARG A 501 -5.62 9.07 -9.24
C ARG A 501 -7.06 8.79 -8.80
N ASN A 502 -7.23 7.89 -7.84
CA ASN A 502 -8.51 7.59 -7.16
C ASN A 502 -8.78 8.45 -5.92
N LEU A 503 -7.89 9.39 -5.58
CA LEU A 503 -7.86 10.12 -4.30
C LEU A 503 -7.81 9.20 -3.06
N ASP A 504 -7.30 7.98 -3.22
CA ASP A 504 -7.09 7.02 -2.15
C ASP A 504 -5.71 7.19 -1.52
N LEU A 505 -5.59 8.26 -0.75
CA LEU A 505 -4.32 8.66 -0.13
C LEU A 505 -3.81 7.63 0.89
N LEU A 506 -4.68 6.83 1.54
CA LEU A 506 -4.23 5.81 2.49
C LEU A 506 -3.55 4.64 1.78
N SER A 507 -4.14 4.15 0.69
CA SER A 507 -3.49 3.12 -0.14
C SER A 507 -2.16 3.64 -0.71
N ALA A 508 -2.10 4.90 -1.15
CA ALA A 508 -0.86 5.50 -1.62
C ALA A 508 0.23 5.52 -0.53
N VAL A 509 -0.10 5.93 0.70
CA VAL A 509 0.83 5.88 1.84
C VAL A 509 1.36 4.47 2.07
N ARG A 510 0.46 3.47 2.16
CA ARG A 510 0.84 2.08 2.42
C ARG A 510 1.80 1.54 1.35
N VAL A 511 1.44 1.73 0.09
CA VAL A 511 2.19 1.21 -1.06
C VAL A 511 3.55 1.90 -1.18
N LEU A 512 3.60 3.22 -0.99
CA LEU A 512 4.86 3.97 -1.05
C LEU A 512 5.80 3.60 0.10
N SER A 513 5.29 3.39 1.32
CA SER A 513 6.10 2.95 2.46
C SER A 513 6.61 1.51 2.37
N ALA A 514 6.07 0.69 1.45
CA ALA A 514 6.64 -0.61 1.15
C ALA A 514 7.87 -0.52 0.24
N GLY A 515 8.09 0.63 -0.43
CA GLY A 515 9.15 0.85 -1.40
C GLY A 515 10.49 1.28 -0.80
N ASP A 516 11.32 1.91 -1.64
CA ASP A 516 12.58 2.52 -1.23
C ASP A 516 12.38 3.79 -0.38
N ARG A 517 13.47 4.45 0.02
CA ARG A 517 13.42 5.67 0.84
C ARG A 517 12.88 6.90 0.13
N ASP A 518 13.03 6.99 -1.19
CA ASP A 518 12.45 8.09 -1.93
C ASP A 518 10.93 7.90 -1.98
N MET A 519 10.46 6.67 -2.15
CA MET A 519 9.06 6.31 -2.01
C MET A 519 8.54 6.56 -0.60
N ASP A 520 9.27 6.22 0.47
CA ASP A 520 8.81 6.51 1.84
C ASP A 520 8.73 8.03 2.12
N ALA A 521 9.62 8.84 1.55
CA ALA A 521 9.49 10.29 1.58
C ALA A 521 8.24 10.80 0.82
N LEU A 522 7.86 10.14 -0.28
CA LEU A 522 6.59 10.39 -0.96
C LEU A 522 5.40 9.91 -0.10
N ALA A 523 5.54 8.83 0.67
CA ALA A 523 4.53 8.35 1.61
C ALA A 523 4.26 9.37 2.72
N ASP A 524 5.29 10.05 3.23
CA ASP A 524 5.14 11.18 4.18
C ASP A 524 4.34 12.33 3.58
N LYS A 525 4.66 12.72 2.33
CA LYS A 525 3.90 13.76 1.61
C LYS A 525 2.44 13.36 1.43
N ALA A 526 2.18 12.11 1.03
CA ALA A 526 0.83 11.56 0.87
C ALA A 526 0.07 11.57 2.21
N ASN A 527 0.72 11.15 3.30
CA ASN A 527 0.09 11.11 4.63
C ASN A 527 -0.25 12.52 5.14
N SER A 528 0.63 13.50 4.93
CA SER A 528 0.35 14.89 5.28
C SER A 528 -0.85 15.45 4.52
N LEU A 529 -0.95 15.21 3.21
CA LEU A 529 -2.12 15.62 2.40
C LEU A 529 -3.40 14.95 2.88
N ARG A 530 -3.33 13.67 3.26
CA ARG A 530 -4.45 12.88 3.79
C ARG A 530 -4.97 13.48 5.09
N GLU A 531 -4.09 13.79 6.02
CA GLU A 531 -4.46 14.37 7.32
C GLU A 531 -5.07 15.77 7.17
N GLU A 532 -4.51 16.60 6.29
CA GLU A 532 -5.05 17.93 5.97
C GLU A 532 -6.45 17.84 5.37
N TYR A 533 -6.64 16.94 4.39
CA TYR A 533 -7.94 16.67 3.77
C TYR A 533 -8.96 16.19 4.81
N GLN A 534 -8.64 15.14 5.56
CA GLN A 534 -9.53 14.57 6.58
C GLN A 534 -9.91 15.60 7.64
N LYS A 535 -8.96 16.44 8.08
CA LYS A 535 -9.26 17.50 9.04
C LYS A 535 -10.19 18.57 8.48
N ALA A 536 -10.05 18.92 7.20
CA ALA A 536 -10.94 19.86 6.53
C ALA A 536 -12.36 19.29 6.41
N VAL A 537 -12.50 18.06 5.90
CA VAL A 537 -13.81 17.45 5.67
C VAL A 537 -14.45 16.85 6.91
N LYS A 538 -13.76 16.68 8.05
CA LYS A 538 -14.41 16.31 9.33
C LYS A 538 -14.82 17.54 10.17
N GLY A 539 -14.42 18.74 9.76
CA GLY A 539 -14.83 19.99 10.41
C GLY A 539 -16.34 20.21 10.39
N LYS A 540 -16.88 20.89 11.41
CA LYS A 540 -18.31 21.30 11.49
C LYS A 540 -18.64 22.44 10.51
N ASN A 541 -17.64 23.21 10.10
CA ASN A 541 -17.78 24.34 9.19
C ASN A 541 -16.73 24.23 8.08
N LEU A 542 -17.18 23.95 6.86
CA LEU A 542 -16.27 23.83 5.71
C LEU A 542 -15.57 25.17 5.41
N ASP A 543 -16.19 26.29 5.74
CA ASP A 543 -15.64 27.63 5.48
C ASP A 543 -14.34 27.91 6.25
N GLU A 544 -14.12 27.26 7.40
CA GLU A 544 -12.87 27.39 8.18
C GLU A 544 -11.64 26.84 7.44
N LYS A 545 -11.87 25.89 6.52
CA LYS A 545 -10.84 25.24 5.70
C LYS A 545 -11.20 25.29 4.21
N ALA A 546 -11.90 26.35 3.80
CA ALA A 546 -12.43 26.49 2.43
C ALA A 546 -11.34 26.34 1.36
N GLY A 547 -10.14 26.92 1.58
CA GLY A 547 -9.01 26.77 0.66
C GLY A 547 -8.62 25.31 0.39
N ILE A 548 -8.61 24.45 1.42
CA ILE A 548 -8.29 23.02 1.25
C ILE A 548 -9.43 22.31 0.52
N VAL A 549 -10.69 22.58 0.89
CA VAL A 549 -11.86 21.98 0.26
C VAL A 549 -11.89 22.31 -1.24
N VAL A 550 -11.72 23.58 -1.61
CA VAL A 550 -11.67 24.01 -3.01
C VAL A 550 -10.47 23.39 -3.75
N ASP A 551 -9.30 23.30 -3.11
CA ASP A 551 -8.13 22.62 -3.71
C ASP A 551 -8.37 21.13 -3.97
N VAL A 552 -9.12 20.45 -3.10
CA VAL A 552 -9.52 19.05 -3.32
C VAL A 552 -10.47 18.97 -4.50
N ILE A 553 -11.46 19.87 -4.62
CA ILE A 553 -12.34 19.90 -5.80
C ILE A 553 -11.55 20.21 -7.09
N ARG A 554 -10.55 21.10 -7.03
CA ARG A 554 -9.62 21.33 -8.15
C ARG A 554 -8.82 20.07 -8.51
N ALA A 555 -8.37 19.32 -7.51
CA ALA A 555 -7.67 18.06 -7.74
C ALA A 555 -8.58 17.02 -8.40
N ILE A 556 -9.82 16.88 -7.92
CA ILE A 556 -10.82 15.99 -8.51
C ILE A 556 -11.09 16.39 -9.96
N ARG A 557 -11.30 17.68 -10.23
CA ARG A 557 -11.47 18.22 -11.58
C ARG A 557 -10.27 17.89 -12.47
N TRP A 558 -9.06 18.06 -11.96
CA TRP A 558 -7.85 17.75 -12.71
C TRP A 558 -7.71 16.25 -13.00
N LEU A 559 -7.98 15.40 -12.01
CA LEU A 559 -7.97 13.94 -12.14
C LEU A 559 -9.07 13.44 -13.09
N TRP A 560 -10.23 14.09 -13.12
CA TRP A 560 -11.34 13.78 -14.02
C TRP A 560 -10.89 13.73 -15.50
N TYR A 561 -10.05 14.69 -15.90
CA TYR A 561 -9.50 14.74 -17.26
C TYR A 561 -8.25 13.86 -17.44
N ARG A 562 -7.53 13.50 -16.36
CA ARG A 562 -6.42 12.54 -16.44
C ARG A 562 -6.87 11.07 -16.49
N ASN A 563 -8.08 10.79 -16.03
CA ASN A 563 -8.67 9.45 -15.95
C ASN A 563 -9.76 9.27 -17.02
N ASP A 564 -9.53 9.68 -18.27
CA ASP A 564 -10.59 9.68 -19.29
C ASP A 564 -11.17 8.28 -19.54
N ASP A 565 -10.30 7.29 -19.58
CA ASP A 565 -10.65 5.88 -19.83
C ASP A 565 -10.87 5.06 -18.55
N ASP A 566 -10.67 5.64 -17.36
CA ASP A 566 -10.81 4.95 -16.07
C ASP A 566 -12.17 5.26 -15.43
N TRP A 567 -13.15 4.44 -15.77
CA TRP A 567 -14.53 4.57 -15.32
C TRP A 567 -14.66 4.43 -13.78
N LEU A 568 -13.86 3.57 -13.15
CA LEU A 568 -13.92 3.30 -11.71
C LEU A 568 -13.39 4.51 -10.94
N ALA A 569 -12.26 5.08 -11.41
CA ALA A 569 -11.72 6.31 -10.88
C ALA A 569 -12.72 7.46 -11.00
N ARG A 570 -13.32 7.66 -12.17
CA ARG A 570 -14.34 8.70 -12.39
C ARG A 570 -15.54 8.52 -11.47
N THR A 571 -16.01 7.30 -11.30
CA THR A 571 -17.14 6.99 -10.42
C THR A 571 -16.81 7.32 -8.97
N ARG A 572 -15.60 6.94 -8.49
CA ARG A 572 -15.13 7.28 -7.14
C ARG A 572 -14.97 8.79 -6.94
N LEU A 573 -14.42 9.50 -7.92
CA LEU A 573 -14.22 10.94 -7.88
C LEU A 573 -15.53 11.72 -7.69
N VAL A 574 -16.65 11.25 -8.29
CA VAL A 574 -17.98 11.84 -8.05
C VAL A 574 -18.42 11.66 -6.60
N VAL A 575 -18.22 10.47 -6.03
CA VAL A 575 -18.55 10.20 -4.63
C VAL A 575 -17.73 11.10 -3.72
N VAL A 576 -16.41 11.16 -3.92
CA VAL A 576 -15.52 11.99 -3.09
C VAL A 576 -15.87 13.48 -3.20
N ALA A 577 -16.19 13.97 -4.41
CA ALA A 577 -16.63 15.36 -4.60
C ALA A 577 -17.92 15.65 -3.82
N ALA A 578 -18.90 14.75 -3.90
CA ALA A 578 -20.17 14.89 -3.21
C ALA A 578 -20.01 14.97 -1.69
N GLU A 579 -19.18 14.12 -1.10
CA GLU A 579 -19.00 14.04 0.36
C GLU A 579 -18.04 15.10 0.90
N THR A 580 -17.10 15.56 0.06
CA THR A 580 -16.28 16.73 0.36
C THR A 580 -17.15 17.99 0.56
N LEU A 581 -18.28 18.07 -0.15
CA LEU A 581 -19.17 19.23 -0.19
C LEU A 581 -20.42 19.09 0.68
N ASP A 582 -20.99 17.89 0.81
CA ASP A 582 -22.25 17.69 1.53
C ASP A 582 -22.03 17.42 3.04
N LYS A 583 -22.79 18.13 3.87
CA LYS A 583 -22.73 18.04 5.34
C LYS A 583 -24.08 17.71 5.97
N GLY A 584 -24.92 16.97 5.25
CA GLY A 584 -26.20 16.51 5.80
C GLY A 584 -27.28 17.59 5.88
N GLY A 585 -27.31 18.50 4.89
CA GLY A 585 -28.55 19.21 4.54
C GLY A 585 -29.01 20.38 5.41
N ASN A 586 -28.26 20.81 6.43
CA ASN A 586 -28.53 22.08 7.11
C ASN A 586 -27.62 23.16 6.53
N GLY A 587 -28.03 23.71 5.39
CA GLY A 587 -27.41 24.92 4.86
C GLY A 587 -27.32 26.00 5.92
N LYS A 588 -26.37 26.92 5.77
CA LYS A 588 -26.23 28.08 6.64
C LYS A 588 -26.52 29.32 5.81
N PHE A 589 -27.36 30.20 6.35
CA PHE A 589 -27.48 31.55 5.80
C PHE A 589 -26.09 32.22 5.91
N ASN A 590 -25.57 32.73 4.78
CA ASN A 590 -24.23 33.32 4.65
C ASN A 590 -23.04 32.36 4.83
N SER A 591 -23.04 31.20 4.15
CA SER A 591 -21.86 30.34 4.02
C SER A 591 -21.40 30.26 2.57
N LEU A 592 -20.08 30.20 2.35
CA LEU A 592 -19.51 30.05 1.01
C LEU A 592 -19.72 28.61 0.51
N LEU A 593 -19.39 27.59 1.32
CA LEU A 593 -19.47 26.19 0.90
C LEU A 593 -20.75 25.48 1.35
N GLN A 594 -21.56 26.09 2.21
CA GLN A 594 -22.75 25.46 2.81
C GLN A 594 -24.01 26.31 2.64
N GLU A 595 -24.11 27.11 1.58
CA GLU A 595 -25.34 27.85 1.28
C GLU A 595 -26.52 26.91 1.04
N PHE A 596 -27.73 27.33 1.41
CA PHE A 596 -28.94 26.57 1.10
C PHE A 596 -29.17 26.50 -0.42
N PRO A 597 -29.40 25.29 -1.00
CA PRO A 597 -29.84 25.17 -2.39
C PRO A 597 -31.25 25.72 -2.52
N ASP A 598 -31.59 26.33 -3.65
CA ASP A 598 -32.93 26.86 -3.95
C ASP A 598 -33.67 25.95 -4.93
N ARG A 599 -33.01 25.60 -6.03
CA ARG A 599 -33.55 24.75 -7.09
C ARG A 599 -33.43 23.26 -6.74
N CYS A 600 -32.25 22.81 -6.30
CA CYS A 600 -31.88 21.41 -6.07
C CYS A 600 -32.35 20.88 -4.70
N ARG A 601 -33.57 21.22 -4.31
CA ARG A 601 -34.21 20.72 -3.08
C ARG A 601 -34.96 19.43 -3.38
N SER A 602 -34.89 18.46 -2.46
CA SER A 602 -35.63 17.18 -2.59
C SER A 602 -37.12 17.37 -2.94
N LYS A 603 -37.78 18.38 -2.37
CA LYS A 603 -39.20 18.71 -2.65
C LYS A 603 -39.50 19.17 -4.09
N ASN A 604 -38.48 19.61 -4.82
CA ASN A 604 -38.61 20.10 -6.19
C ASN A 604 -38.42 18.99 -7.24
N LYS A 605 -37.94 17.81 -6.81
CA LYS A 605 -37.65 16.68 -7.68
C LYS A 605 -38.91 16.21 -8.42
N GLY A 606 -38.83 16.09 -9.74
CA GLY A 606 -39.93 15.61 -10.60
C GLY A 606 -41.13 16.56 -10.69
N ARG A 607 -41.01 17.81 -10.22
CA ARG A 607 -42.04 18.83 -10.43
C ARG A 607 -41.92 19.40 -11.84
N ASN A 608 -43.06 19.72 -12.45
CA ASN A 608 -43.13 20.49 -13.70
C ASN A 608 -42.73 21.95 -13.44
N LEU A 609 -41.43 22.21 -13.39
CA LEU A 609 -40.85 23.56 -13.29
C LEU A 609 -40.39 24.02 -14.68
N GLU A 610 -40.37 25.33 -14.90
CA GLU A 610 -39.73 25.89 -16.11
C GLU A 610 -38.25 25.55 -16.11
N PHE A 611 -37.74 25.10 -17.26
CA PHE A 611 -36.34 24.74 -17.41
C PHE A 611 -35.43 25.93 -17.11
N LEU A 612 -34.50 25.76 -16.17
CA LEU A 612 -33.47 26.72 -15.82
C LEU A 612 -32.12 26.25 -16.35
N LYS A 613 -31.26 27.15 -16.81
CA LYS A 613 -29.92 26.73 -17.23
C LYS A 613 -29.02 26.52 -16.01
N VAL A 614 -28.05 25.61 -16.11
CA VAL A 614 -27.11 25.32 -15.01
C VAL A 614 -26.24 26.54 -14.67
N ASP A 615 -25.90 27.41 -15.64
CA ASP A 615 -25.10 28.63 -15.43
C ASP A 615 -25.84 29.73 -14.67
N GLU A 616 -27.16 29.63 -14.58
CA GLU A 616 -28.02 30.53 -13.82
C GLU A 616 -28.21 30.08 -12.36
N LEU A 617 -27.66 28.93 -11.97
CA LEU A 617 -27.78 28.39 -10.62
C LEU A 617 -27.00 29.19 -9.58
N GLY A 618 -27.57 29.25 -8.37
CA GLY A 618 -26.88 29.75 -7.19
C GLY A 618 -25.78 28.79 -6.72
N ARG A 619 -24.86 29.30 -5.89
CA ARG A 619 -23.76 28.53 -5.32
C ARG A 619 -24.26 27.35 -4.50
N GLY A 620 -25.30 27.53 -3.68
CA GLY A 620 -25.94 26.44 -2.93
C GLY A 620 -26.44 25.29 -3.82
N ASP A 621 -26.97 25.59 -5.01
CA ASP A 621 -27.41 24.57 -5.96
C ASP A 621 -26.25 23.84 -6.63
N LEU A 622 -25.21 24.57 -7.05
CA LEU A 622 -24.01 23.98 -7.64
C LEU A 622 -23.26 23.06 -6.66
N VAL A 623 -23.20 23.44 -5.38
CA VAL A 623 -22.64 22.59 -4.29
C VAL A 623 -23.48 21.32 -4.10
N ARG A 624 -24.79 21.39 -4.32
CA ARG A 624 -25.72 20.28 -4.10
C ARG A 624 -25.74 19.26 -5.25
N LEU A 625 -25.50 19.69 -6.49
CA LEU A 625 -25.58 18.82 -7.66
C LEU A 625 -24.69 17.56 -7.56
N PRO A 626 -23.41 17.62 -7.14
CA PRO A 626 -22.58 16.43 -6.94
C PRO A 626 -23.23 15.36 -6.05
N TYR A 627 -23.88 15.76 -4.97
CA TYR A 627 -24.62 14.84 -4.08
C TYR A 627 -25.79 14.15 -4.80
N GLU A 628 -26.54 14.90 -5.61
CA GLU A 628 -27.68 14.35 -6.34
C GLU A 628 -27.21 13.37 -7.43
N VAL A 629 -26.08 13.66 -8.10
CA VAL A 629 -25.45 12.75 -9.08
C VAL A 629 -24.98 11.48 -8.37
N ARG A 630 -24.27 11.62 -7.25
CA ARG A 630 -23.80 10.50 -6.43
C ARG A 630 -24.92 9.52 -6.10
N ASN A 631 -26.12 10.01 -5.73
CA ASN A 631 -27.26 9.18 -5.37
C ASN A 631 -27.83 8.32 -6.52
N LYS A 632 -27.47 8.61 -7.76
CA LYS A 632 -27.91 7.85 -8.94
C LYS A 632 -26.89 6.81 -9.39
N LEU A 633 -25.68 6.82 -8.86
CA LEU A 633 -24.60 5.92 -9.27
C LEU A 633 -24.85 4.48 -8.80
N ALA A 634 -24.43 3.52 -9.64
CA ALA A 634 -24.49 2.10 -9.32
C ALA A 634 -23.62 1.68 -8.12
N VAL A 635 -22.58 2.45 -7.80
CA VAL A 635 -21.72 2.20 -6.63
C VAL A 635 -22.33 2.68 -5.30
N THR A 636 -23.52 3.29 -5.33
CA THR A 636 -24.19 3.82 -4.12
C THR A 636 -25.60 3.21 -3.92
N HIS A 637 -26.67 3.92 -4.26
CA HIS A 637 -28.06 3.45 -4.14
C HIS A 637 -28.78 3.46 -5.50
N GLY A 638 -28.08 3.87 -6.55
CA GLY A 638 -28.63 3.94 -7.89
C GLY A 638 -28.21 2.76 -8.75
N ASP A 639 -28.37 2.91 -10.05
CA ASP A 639 -28.15 1.87 -11.04
C ASP A 639 -27.55 2.41 -12.36
N LYS A 640 -26.98 3.62 -12.29
CA LYS A 640 -26.53 4.39 -13.45
C LYS A 640 -25.02 4.56 -13.52
N SER A 641 -24.54 4.74 -14.74
CA SER A 641 -23.21 5.30 -15.03
C SER A 641 -23.14 6.77 -14.61
N VAL A 642 -21.94 7.38 -14.63
CA VAL A 642 -21.79 8.79 -14.25
C VAL A 642 -22.53 9.74 -15.20
N SER A 643 -22.46 9.52 -16.52
CA SER A 643 -23.16 10.35 -17.51
C SER A 643 -24.68 10.23 -17.34
N ASP A 644 -25.19 9.01 -17.25
CA ASP A 644 -26.64 8.76 -17.09
C ASP A 644 -27.15 9.29 -15.75
N ALA A 645 -26.31 9.29 -14.71
CA ALA A 645 -26.62 9.88 -13.42
C ALA A 645 -26.73 11.41 -13.51
N LEU A 646 -25.81 12.08 -14.22
CA LEU A 646 -25.85 13.51 -14.45
C LEU A 646 -27.11 13.91 -15.22
N ASP A 647 -27.39 13.25 -16.34
CA ASP A 647 -28.58 13.51 -17.16
C ASP A 647 -29.88 13.30 -16.37
N ALA A 648 -29.91 12.25 -15.53
CA ALA A 648 -31.06 12.01 -14.66
C ALA A 648 -31.28 13.13 -13.66
N VAL A 649 -30.22 13.68 -13.08
CA VAL A 649 -30.30 14.78 -12.12
C VAL A 649 -30.75 16.07 -12.81
N LEU A 650 -30.21 16.36 -14.01
CA LEU A 650 -30.65 17.52 -14.78
C LEU A 650 -32.15 17.45 -15.10
N ASN A 651 -32.65 16.27 -15.51
CA ASN A 651 -34.07 16.05 -15.74
C ASN A 651 -34.91 16.17 -14.45
N ASP A 652 -34.45 15.55 -13.35
CA ASP A 652 -35.13 15.54 -12.05
C ASP A 652 -35.38 16.96 -11.50
N PHE A 653 -34.49 17.92 -11.80
CA PHE A 653 -34.60 19.32 -11.36
C PHE A 653 -35.00 20.30 -12.48
N SER A 654 -35.35 19.79 -13.66
CA SER A 654 -35.69 20.56 -14.86
C SER A 654 -34.59 21.59 -15.19
N LEU A 655 -33.36 21.10 -15.36
CA LEU A 655 -32.19 21.89 -15.69
C LEU A 655 -31.78 21.63 -17.13
N LYS A 656 -31.36 22.69 -17.84
CA LYS A 656 -30.76 22.60 -19.18
C LYS A 656 -29.24 22.68 -19.07
N PRO A 657 -28.50 21.73 -19.67
CA PRO A 657 -27.06 21.85 -19.74
C PRO A 657 -26.67 23.11 -20.54
N PRO A 658 -25.55 23.76 -20.22
CA PRO A 658 -25.09 24.97 -20.90
C PRO A 658 -24.59 24.68 -22.33
N ALA A 659 -24.16 23.46 -22.61
CA ALA A 659 -23.66 22.98 -23.90
C ALA A 659 -23.96 21.48 -24.08
N GLU A 660 -23.81 20.95 -25.31
CA GLU A 660 -24.05 19.53 -25.61
C GLU A 660 -23.04 18.59 -24.95
N ASP A 661 -21.80 19.05 -24.74
CA ASP A 661 -20.69 18.29 -24.15
C ASP A 661 -20.59 18.47 -22.62
N PHE A 662 -21.69 18.88 -21.97
CA PHE A 662 -21.72 19.10 -20.53
C PHE A 662 -21.42 17.81 -19.76
N SER A 663 -20.35 17.84 -18.97
CA SER A 663 -19.89 16.70 -18.17
C SER A 663 -19.78 17.05 -16.70
N PHE A 664 -19.53 16.05 -15.86
CA PHE A 664 -19.27 16.28 -14.44
C PHE A 664 -18.04 17.17 -14.22
N GLY A 665 -17.01 17.06 -15.07
CA GLY A 665 -15.85 17.95 -15.03
C GLY A 665 -16.23 19.42 -15.28
N VAL A 666 -17.12 19.68 -16.24
CA VAL A 666 -17.63 21.04 -16.51
C VAL A 666 -18.48 21.57 -15.35
N LEU A 667 -19.29 20.71 -14.71
CA LEU A 667 -20.01 21.06 -13.48
C LEU A 667 -19.04 21.52 -12.36
N LEU A 668 -17.92 20.82 -12.18
CA LEU A 668 -16.91 21.20 -11.18
C LEU A 668 -16.23 22.53 -11.54
N ASP A 669 -15.95 22.78 -12.83
CA ASP A 669 -15.39 24.07 -13.29
C ASP A 669 -16.33 25.23 -12.92
N MET A 670 -17.62 25.11 -13.23
CA MET A 670 -18.63 26.11 -12.89
C MET A 670 -18.74 26.33 -11.38
N LEU A 671 -18.68 25.26 -10.58
CA LEU A 671 -18.68 25.32 -9.13
C LEU A 671 -17.46 26.10 -8.59
N ILE A 672 -16.26 25.77 -9.05
CA ILE A 672 -15.01 26.42 -8.62
C ILE A 672 -15.04 27.90 -8.97
N GLU A 673 -15.39 28.26 -10.21
CA GLU A 673 -15.48 29.65 -10.67
C GLU A 673 -16.49 30.45 -9.84
N ARG A 674 -17.65 29.84 -9.52
CA ARG A 674 -18.67 30.48 -8.69
C ARG A 674 -18.18 30.73 -7.27
N ILE A 675 -17.51 29.75 -6.64
CA ILE A 675 -16.95 29.89 -5.30
C ILE A 675 -15.90 30.99 -5.27
N GLU A 676 -14.98 31.03 -6.24
CA GLU A 676 -13.90 32.03 -6.30
C GLU A 676 -14.44 33.45 -6.49
N LYS A 677 -15.43 33.62 -7.36
CA LYS A 677 -16.11 34.90 -7.58
C LYS A 677 -16.77 35.40 -6.30
N ASP A 678 -17.54 34.53 -5.64
CA ASP A 678 -18.31 34.90 -4.45
C ASP A 678 -17.42 35.08 -3.20
N ALA A 679 -16.26 34.43 -3.12
CA ALA A 679 -15.34 34.50 -1.97
C ALA A 679 -14.91 35.93 -1.62
N SER A 680 -14.82 36.83 -2.61
CA SER A 680 -14.53 38.26 -2.40
C SER A 680 -15.56 38.97 -1.49
N SER A 681 -16.77 38.43 -1.39
CA SER A 681 -17.83 38.94 -0.52
C SER A 681 -17.72 38.46 0.94
N PHE A 682 -16.77 37.56 1.25
CA PHE A 682 -16.60 36.95 2.56
C PHE A 682 -15.23 37.30 3.18
N ASN A 683 -15.17 38.43 3.90
CA ASN A 683 -13.92 38.95 4.48
C ASN A 683 -13.20 38.02 5.48
N SER A 684 -13.88 37.01 6.04
CA SER A 684 -13.33 36.07 7.02
C SER A 684 -12.97 34.69 6.46
N ILE A 685 -13.23 34.43 5.17
CA ILE A 685 -13.00 33.12 4.55
C ILE A 685 -11.77 33.20 3.66
N SER A 686 -10.80 32.32 3.90
CA SER A 686 -9.58 32.24 3.09
C SER A 686 -9.62 31.04 2.14
N LEU A 687 -9.43 31.32 0.86
CA LEU A 687 -9.17 30.31 -0.17
C LEU A 687 -7.67 30.02 -0.36
N ASN A 688 -6.78 30.62 0.45
CA ASN A 688 -5.34 30.41 0.32
C ASN A 688 -4.95 29.02 0.85
N SER A 689 -4.56 28.15 -0.06
CA SER A 689 -4.07 26.80 0.18
C SER A 689 -3.08 26.42 -0.93
N ASN A 690 -2.15 25.53 -0.61
CA ASN A 690 -1.24 24.93 -1.59
C ASN A 690 -1.45 23.41 -1.74
N TRP A 691 -2.52 22.87 -1.15
CA TRP A 691 -2.84 21.45 -1.13
C TRP A 691 -2.88 20.88 -2.55
N PHE A 692 -3.57 21.53 -3.50
CA PHE A 692 -3.63 21.06 -4.88
C PHE A 692 -2.26 21.04 -5.57
N LYS A 693 -1.43 22.08 -5.35
CA LYS A 693 -0.08 22.14 -5.91
C LYS A 693 0.81 21.02 -5.38
N ARG A 694 0.73 20.76 -4.07
CA ARG A 694 1.47 19.67 -3.41
C ARG A 694 0.98 18.29 -3.87
N PHE A 695 -0.33 18.11 -4.02
CA PHE A 695 -0.93 16.88 -4.55
C PHE A 695 -0.47 16.61 -5.99
N LYS A 696 -0.50 17.63 -6.85
CA LYS A 696 -0.02 17.51 -8.23
C LYS A 696 1.47 17.16 -8.27
N SER A 697 2.31 17.85 -7.49
CA SER A 697 3.74 17.53 -7.37
C SER A 697 3.95 16.09 -6.94
N LEU A 698 3.22 15.61 -5.92
CA LEU A 698 3.30 14.23 -5.46
C LEU A 698 2.95 13.24 -6.57
N LEU A 699 1.85 13.44 -7.31
CA LEU A 699 1.48 12.53 -8.40
C LEU A 699 2.53 12.54 -9.52
N ASP A 700 3.00 13.72 -9.91
CA ASP A 700 4.02 13.86 -10.96
C ASP A 700 5.35 13.21 -10.52
N GLU A 701 5.77 13.36 -9.26
CA GLU A 701 6.98 12.71 -8.70
C GLU A 701 6.86 11.17 -8.62
N VAL A 702 5.66 10.65 -8.34
CA VAL A 702 5.39 9.19 -8.35
C VAL A 702 5.46 8.64 -9.78
N GLU A 703 4.98 9.40 -10.77
CA GLU A 703 4.92 8.98 -12.17
C GLU A 703 6.23 9.17 -12.95
N GLN A 704 7.02 10.20 -12.64
CA GLN A 704 8.25 10.53 -13.37
C GLN A 704 9.45 9.65 -13.01
N ASN A 705 9.46 9.06 -11.81
CA ASN A 705 10.59 8.27 -11.29
C ASN A 705 10.43 6.76 -11.49
N GLY A 706 9.63 6.32 -12.47
CA GLY A 706 9.75 4.95 -12.98
C GLY A 706 11.12 4.83 -13.66
N ARG A 707 12.05 4.07 -13.10
CA ARG A 707 13.32 3.77 -13.75
C ARG A 707 12.99 3.16 -15.13
N ALA A 708 13.57 3.75 -16.18
CA ALA A 708 13.30 3.35 -17.57
C ALA A 708 13.83 1.95 -17.87
#